data_AF-A0A1A8J0U0-F1
#
_entry.id   AF-A0A1A8J0U0-F1
#
_cell.length_a   1.000
_cell.length_b   1.000
_cell.length_c   1.000
_cell.angle_alpha   90.00
_cell.angle_beta   90.00
_cell.angle_gamma   90.00
#
_symmetry.space_group_name_H-M   'P 1'
#
loop_
_entity.id
_entity.type
_entity.pdbx_description
1 polymer ?
#
loop_
_entity_poly.entity_id
_entity_poly.type
_entity_poly.pdbx_seq_one_letter_code
_entity_poly.pdbx_strand_id
1 'polypeptide(L)'
;VELDCWDGKGEDQEPIITHGKAMCTDILFKDVIQAIKETAFVTSDYPVILSFENHCSKLQQYKMAKYCEEIFGDLLLRQPLESYSLEPGRPLPSPSELKKKILIKNKRLKPEVEQRQLESLKKHMEAGETNTPAIIMGEEDDTENAEKEAEEKDLISEAPSLSEATSEKETSSVSLSNAVSSGKDEEQNNGVRKIPDDEVTEISEATDATDISEASDQDNNKKGVDVAEDSEEALIASYQYESATTNIHPYLSAMVNYAQPVKFQGFDVAEERNIYHNMSSFNESVGLGYLKTNAIEFVNYNKRQMSRIYPKGGRVDSSNYMPQIFWNAGCQMVSLNFQTPDLAMQLNQGKFEYNGSCGYLLKPDFMRRSDRTFDPFSETPVDGVIAATCSVQVFSGQFLSDKKIGTYVEVDMYGLPTDTIRKEFRTRMVMNNGLNPAYNEEPFVFRKVILPDLAVLRIAVYDDNNKLIGQRILPLDGLQAGYRHISLRNEGNKPLSLPTVFCQIILKTYVPDGFGAIVDALSDPKKFLTIAEKRADQMKALGIDTNDIADVPSGSSKNDKKGKGKGDTMKVSVTQQASSEMAQTSNSINNNTTETKRDTALVPNVSIDDLKQMKTYLKLIKKQQKELNTLKKKHSKDQNAMQKAHCTQVDKMVSLHEKEKTTLEKLLEKAIKKRGENNCQELKKETEDKIQTLATDQKAKVKDITAQHTKEWSELISSHSSEEQEMKDTHVTQQCEHLKKLLTTVQEQQTVQLKVIHERQSKEMRANQAKMSMENSKAISQDKTIKNKAERERRVRELNSSNTKKFLDERKRLAMKHQKEMEQLEKNQREQLEKLDKHNEQLLKSHHANKQVQGQGHTADGEVGGGDGPQTCHGGLSN
;
A
#
# COMPACT_ATOMS: atom_id res chain seq x y z
N VAL A 1 -1.50 -1.82 -27.64
CA VAL A 1 -2.66 -2.75 -27.57
C VAL A 1 -2.13 -4.16 -27.65
N GLU A 2 -2.73 -5.12 -26.94
CA GLU A 2 -2.36 -6.54 -27.00
C GLU A 2 -3.39 -7.31 -27.83
N LEU A 3 -2.92 -8.23 -28.67
CA LEU A 3 -3.73 -9.10 -29.50
C LEU A 3 -3.25 -10.54 -29.26
N ASP A 4 -4.07 -11.32 -28.56
CA ASP A 4 -3.84 -12.75 -28.33
C ASP A 4 -4.43 -13.55 -29.50
N CYS A 5 -3.55 -13.98 -30.41
CA CYS A 5 -3.90 -14.49 -31.74
C CYS A 5 -3.87 -16.02 -31.74
N TRP A 6 -4.99 -16.63 -32.12
CA TRP A 6 -5.18 -18.09 -32.15
C TRP A 6 -5.64 -18.57 -33.52
N ASP A 7 -5.38 -19.84 -33.83
CA ASP A 7 -5.89 -20.47 -35.04
C ASP A 7 -7.43 -20.57 -35.00
N GLY A 8 -8.11 -20.05 -36.01
CA GLY A 8 -9.54 -20.26 -36.17
C GLY A 8 -9.85 -21.67 -36.66
N LYS A 9 -10.90 -22.26 -36.09
CA LYS A 9 -11.35 -23.64 -36.38
C LYS A 9 -12.39 -23.74 -37.51
N GLY A 10 -12.76 -22.62 -38.13
CA GLY A 10 -13.72 -22.58 -39.24
C GLY A 10 -13.13 -23.15 -40.55
N GLU A 11 -14.00 -23.49 -41.50
CA GLU A 11 -13.61 -24.00 -42.83
C GLU A 11 -12.67 -23.03 -43.57
N ASP A 12 -12.85 -21.73 -43.37
CA ASP A 12 -12.03 -20.68 -43.98
C ASP A 12 -10.64 -20.52 -43.33
N GLN A 13 -10.35 -21.18 -42.19
CA GLN A 13 -9.10 -21.07 -41.43
C GLN A 13 -8.68 -19.60 -41.20
N GLU A 14 -9.61 -18.77 -40.72
CA GLU A 14 -9.36 -17.36 -40.42
C GLU A 14 -8.79 -17.18 -39.01
N PRO A 15 -7.70 -16.40 -38.83
CA PRO A 15 -7.13 -16.15 -37.51
C PRO A 15 -8.12 -15.40 -36.61
N ILE A 16 -8.17 -15.80 -35.35
CA ILE A 16 -9.08 -15.23 -34.33
C ILE A 16 -8.29 -14.60 -33.19
N ILE A 17 -8.97 -13.77 -32.41
CA ILE A 17 -8.49 -13.20 -31.15
C ILE A 17 -9.42 -13.68 -30.04
N THR A 18 -8.83 -14.28 -29.01
CA THR A 18 -9.52 -14.80 -27.83
C THR A 18 -8.52 -14.95 -26.69
N HIS A 19 -9.00 -15.18 -25.47
CA HIS A 19 -8.12 -15.55 -24.35
C HIS A 19 -8.06 -17.07 -24.27
N GLY A 20 -6.91 -17.64 -24.62
CA GLY A 20 -6.72 -19.09 -24.77
C GLY A 20 -7.25 -19.91 -23.59
N LYS A 21 -7.96 -21.00 -23.89
CA LYS A 21 -8.55 -21.96 -22.93
C LYS A 21 -9.53 -21.38 -21.89
N ALA A 22 -9.91 -20.11 -22.01
CA ALA A 22 -10.99 -19.52 -21.21
C ALA A 22 -12.33 -19.62 -21.95
N MET A 23 -13.45 -19.49 -21.23
CA MET A 23 -14.80 -19.42 -21.83
C MET A 23 -15.10 -18.05 -22.47
N CYS A 24 -14.10 -17.44 -23.11
CA CYS A 24 -14.25 -16.16 -23.79
C CYS A 24 -14.80 -16.37 -25.21
N THR A 25 -15.47 -15.35 -25.75
CA THR A 25 -15.93 -15.35 -27.13
C THR A 25 -14.79 -15.01 -28.09
N ASP A 26 -14.81 -15.62 -29.26
CA ASP A 26 -13.82 -15.37 -30.30
C ASP A 26 -14.25 -14.23 -31.23
N ILE A 27 -13.30 -13.39 -31.65
CA ILE A 27 -13.51 -12.36 -32.67
C ILE A 27 -12.48 -12.50 -33.79
N LEU A 28 -12.81 -12.08 -35.01
CA LEU A 28 -11.89 -12.21 -36.14
C LEU A 28 -10.72 -11.22 -36.03
N PHE A 29 -9.50 -11.71 -36.25
CA PHE A 29 -8.30 -10.87 -36.26
C PHE A 29 -8.41 -9.74 -37.30
N LYS A 30 -8.97 -10.06 -38.48
CA LYS A 30 -9.18 -9.10 -39.57
C LYS A 30 -10.02 -7.90 -39.14
N ASP A 31 -11.13 -8.13 -38.43
CA ASP A 31 -12.02 -7.08 -37.96
C ASP A 31 -11.35 -6.19 -36.92
N VAL A 32 -10.56 -6.78 -36.03
CA VAL A 32 -9.80 -6.04 -35.01
C VAL A 32 -8.74 -5.13 -35.65
N ILE A 33 -7.97 -5.64 -36.63
CA ILE A 33 -6.99 -4.85 -37.36
C ILE A 33 -7.65 -3.70 -38.14
N GLN A 34 -8.83 -3.94 -38.73
CA GLN A 34 -9.63 -2.90 -39.39
C GLN A 34 -10.08 -1.82 -38.39
N ALA A 35 -10.60 -2.20 -37.23
CA ALA A 35 -10.99 -1.26 -36.18
C ALA A 35 -9.80 -0.45 -35.65
N ILE A 36 -8.62 -1.07 -35.52
CA ILE A 36 -7.38 -0.37 -35.14
C ILE A 36 -7.00 0.65 -36.20
N LYS A 37 -7.05 0.31 -37.50
CA LYS A 37 -6.74 1.26 -38.58
C LYS A 37 -7.60 2.53 -38.49
N GLU A 38 -8.90 2.35 -38.24
CA GLU A 38 -9.87 3.45 -38.19
C GLU A 38 -9.67 4.36 -36.98
N THR A 39 -9.19 3.83 -35.85
CA THR A 39 -9.16 4.54 -34.56
C THR A 39 -7.77 4.91 -34.06
N ALA A 40 -6.70 4.27 -34.57
CA ALA A 40 -5.33 4.39 -34.07
C ALA A 40 -4.86 5.84 -33.93
N PHE A 41 -5.21 6.71 -34.88
CA PHE A 41 -4.71 8.08 -34.96
C PHE A 41 -5.81 9.16 -34.85
N VAL A 42 -6.99 8.81 -34.31
CA VAL A 42 -8.09 9.79 -34.14
C VAL A 42 -7.79 10.79 -33.02
N THR A 43 -7.21 10.32 -31.91
CA THR A 43 -6.93 11.17 -30.74
C THR A 43 -5.47 11.63 -30.67
N SER A 44 -4.55 10.86 -31.26
CA SER A 44 -3.11 11.11 -31.20
C SER A 44 -2.43 10.71 -32.50
N ASP A 45 -1.53 11.53 -33.02
CA ASP A 45 -0.72 11.20 -34.21
C ASP A 45 0.53 10.35 -33.87
N TYR A 46 0.80 10.08 -32.59
CA TYR A 46 2.00 9.37 -32.15
C TYR A 46 1.90 7.86 -32.42
N PRO A 47 3.05 7.14 -32.47
CA PRO A 47 3.08 5.73 -32.88
C PRO A 47 2.23 4.81 -32.00
N VAL A 48 1.74 3.73 -32.59
CA VAL A 48 1.01 2.66 -31.91
C VAL A 48 1.81 1.37 -31.95
N ILE A 49 1.96 0.70 -30.82
CA ILE A 49 2.61 -0.62 -30.74
C ILE A 49 1.55 -1.70 -30.53
N LEU A 50 1.52 -2.67 -31.44
CA LEU A 50 0.69 -3.86 -31.36
C LEU A 50 1.54 -5.02 -30.79
N SER A 51 1.17 -5.47 -29.60
CA SER A 51 1.80 -6.60 -28.93
C SER A 51 1.06 -7.88 -29.32
N PHE A 52 1.65 -8.68 -30.19
CA PHE A 52 1.07 -9.97 -30.57
C PHE A 52 1.53 -11.05 -29.58
N GLU A 53 0.57 -11.73 -29.00
CA GLU A 53 0.77 -13.02 -28.35
C GLU A 53 0.30 -14.08 -29.35
N ASN A 54 1.26 -14.73 -30.01
CA ASN A 54 0.99 -15.48 -31.24
C ASN A 54 0.96 -16.98 -30.96
N HIS A 55 -0.18 -17.62 -31.22
CA HIS A 55 -0.41 -19.07 -31.11
C HIS A 55 -0.88 -19.68 -32.43
N CYS A 56 -0.81 -18.93 -33.54
CA CYS A 56 -1.27 -19.38 -34.86
C CYS A 56 -0.26 -20.30 -35.57
N SER A 57 -0.76 -21.19 -36.42
CA SER A 57 -0.02 -21.95 -37.43
C SER A 57 0.66 -21.05 -38.46
N LYS A 58 1.69 -21.57 -39.17
CA LYS A 58 2.38 -20.80 -40.23
C LYS A 58 1.44 -20.26 -41.31
N LEU A 59 0.42 -21.03 -41.67
CA LEU A 59 -0.57 -20.65 -42.67
C LEU A 59 -1.40 -19.44 -42.22
N GLN A 60 -1.93 -19.48 -41.00
CA GLN A 60 -2.70 -18.36 -40.47
C GLN A 60 -1.82 -17.16 -40.10
N GLN A 61 -0.56 -17.38 -39.68
CA GLN A 61 0.42 -16.29 -39.52
C GLN A 61 0.71 -15.55 -40.84
N TYR A 62 0.77 -16.26 -41.97
CA TYR A 62 0.88 -15.62 -43.28
C TYR A 62 -0.34 -14.74 -43.59
N LYS A 63 -1.56 -15.22 -43.32
CA LYS A 63 -2.79 -14.41 -43.43
C LYS A 63 -2.75 -13.18 -42.53
N MET A 64 -2.36 -13.32 -41.26
CA MET A 64 -2.21 -12.19 -40.34
C MET A 64 -1.26 -11.14 -40.89
N ALA A 65 -0.10 -11.56 -41.40
CA ALA A 65 0.88 -10.66 -41.99
C ALA A 65 0.32 -9.95 -43.24
N LYS A 66 -0.42 -10.67 -44.09
CA LYS A 66 -1.11 -10.07 -45.24
C LYS A 66 -2.18 -9.06 -44.85
N TYR A 67 -3.00 -9.36 -43.83
CA TYR A 67 -3.98 -8.41 -43.32
C TYR A 67 -3.33 -7.16 -42.73
N CYS A 68 -2.25 -7.29 -41.97
CA CYS A 68 -1.48 -6.13 -41.51
C CYS A 68 -0.95 -5.31 -42.70
N GLU A 69 -0.44 -5.96 -43.74
CA GLU A 69 0.11 -5.30 -44.92
C GLU A 69 -0.94 -4.53 -45.73
N GLU A 70 -2.07 -5.18 -46.02
CA GLU A 70 -3.15 -4.65 -46.86
C GLU A 70 -4.00 -3.61 -46.14
N ILE A 71 -4.35 -3.88 -44.87
CA ILE A 71 -5.24 -3.02 -44.10
C ILE A 71 -4.48 -1.78 -43.62
N PHE A 72 -3.33 -1.93 -42.96
CA PHE A 72 -2.60 -0.76 -42.47
C PHE A 72 -1.87 0.01 -43.57
N GLY A 73 -1.45 -0.65 -44.66
CA GLY A 73 -0.77 0.00 -45.79
C GLY A 73 0.48 0.77 -45.33
N ASP A 74 0.51 2.07 -45.62
CA ASP A 74 1.61 2.98 -45.28
C ASP A 74 1.73 3.29 -43.77
N LEU A 75 0.67 3.01 -43.00
CA LEU A 75 0.72 3.17 -41.54
C LEU A 75 1.60 2.11 -40.90
N LEU A 76 1.74 0.93 -41.51
CA LEU A 76 2.61 -0.13 -40.98
C LEU A 76 4.09 0.21 -41.21
N LEU A 77 4.89 0.19 -40.14
CA LEU A 77 6.33 0.34 -40.25
C LEU A 77 6.97 -1.00 -40.64
N ARG A 78 7.14 -1.22 -41.95
CA ARG A 78 7.67 -2.48 -42.50
C ARG A 78 9.19 -2.58 -42.39
N GLN A 79 9.89 -1.47 -42.61
CA GLN A 79 11.35 -1.42 -42.62
C GLN A 79 11.83 -0.39 -41.59
N PRO A 80 13.03 -0.60 -41.00
CA PRO A 80 13.69 0.42 -40.19
C PRO A 80 13.90 1.73 -40.97
N LEU A 81 13.89 2.85 -40.27
CA LEU A 81 14.28 4.14 -40.83
C LEU A 81 15.78 4.13 -41.16
N GLU A 82 16.16 4.73 -42.29
CA GLU A 82 17.56 4.77 -42.75
C GLU A 82 18.52 5.39 -41.72
N SER A 83 18.06 6.39 -40.97
CA SER A 83 18.83 7.05 -39.91
C SER A 83 18.99 6.22 -38.62
N TYR A 84 18.22 5.15 -38.47
CA TYR A 84 18.14 4.32 -37.27
C TYR A 84 18.24 2.84 -37.62
N SER A 85 19.45 2.39 -38.02
CA SER A 85 19.72 0.99 -38.32
C SER A 85 19.60 0.10 -37.07
N LEU A 86 19.31 -1.19 -37.26
CA LEU A 86 19.15 -2.18 -36.20
C LEU A 86 20.50 -2.73 -35.70
N GLU A 87 21.45 -1.83 -35.42
CA GLU A 87 22.79 -2.18 -34.94
C GLU A 87 22.93 -1.97 -33.42
N PRO A 88 23.83 -2.71 -32.75
CA PRO A 88 24.16 -2.46 -31.34
C PRO A 88 24.61 -1.01 -31.11
N GLY A 89 24.18 -0.41 -30.01
CA GLY A 89 24.50 0.97 -29.63
C GLY A 89 23.72 2.07 -30.35
N ARG A 90 22.88 1.73 -31.35
CA ARG A 90 22.01 2.72 -32.01
C ARG A 90 20.74 2.97 -31.18
N PRO A 91 20.40 4.23 -30.85
CA PRO A 91 19.21 4.53 -30.07
C PRO A 91 17.92 4.27 -30.85
N LEU A 92 16.80 4.17 -30.13
CA LEU A 92 15.47 4.11 -30.74
C LEU A 92 15.10 5.46 -31.41
N PRO A 93 14.31 5.45 -32.50
CA PRO A 93 13.74 6.67 -33.07
C PRO A 93 12.85 7.41 -32.07
N SER A 94 12.73 8.72 -32.22
CA SER A 94 11.83 9.51 -31.40
C SER A 94 10.36 9.23 -31.75
N PRO A 95 9.41 9.38 -30.80
CA PRO A 95 7.99 9.26 -31.11
C PRO A 95 7.52 10.23 -32.20
N SER A 96 8.20 11.37 -32.36
CA SER A 96 7.90 12.36 -33.40
C SER A 96 8.25 11.88 -34.81
N GLU A 97 9.32 11.10 -34.97
CA GLU A 97 9.74 10.52 -36.26
C GLU A 97 8.88 9.33 -36.68
N LEU A 98 8.23 8.69 -35.71
CA LEU A 98 7.32 7.55 -35.91
C LEU A 98 5.84 7.96 -35.90
N LYS A 99 5.54 9.24 -36.15
CA LYS A 99 4.14 9.70 -36.24
C LYS A 99 3.38 8.94 -37.32
N LYS A 100 2.14 8.55 -36.99
CA LYS A 100 1.24 7.75 -37.83
C LYS A 100 1.83 6.40 -38.26
N LYS A 101 2.73 5.84 -37.44
CA LYS A 101 3.29 4.51 -37.66
C LYS A 101 2.77 3.50 -36.64
N ILE A 102 2.51 2.30 -37.12
CA ILE A 102 2.13 1.12 -36.35
C ILE A 102 3.32 0.18 -36.34
N LEU A 103 3.79 -0.18 -35.14
CA LEU A 103 4.89 -1.12 -34.92
C LEU A 103 4.32 -2.44 -34.43
N ILE A 104 4.85 -3.55 -34.97
CA ILE A 104 4.50 -4.90 -34.53
C ILE A 104 5.57 -5.39 -33.55
N LYS A 105 5.13 -5.78 -32.35
CA LYS A 105 5.92 -6.52 -31.38
C LYS A 105 5.50 -7.98 -31.44
N ASN A 106 6.32 -8.79 -32.09
CA ASN A 106 6.19 -10.25 -32.19
C ASN A 106 7.59 -10.89 -32.21
N LYS A 107 7.70 -12.19 -31.91
CA LYS A 107 8.98 -12.90 -32.02
C LYS A 107 9.54 -12.78 -33.44
N ARG A 108 10.88 -12.67 -33.54
CA ARG A 108 11.62 -12.52 -34.79
C ARG A 108 12.61 -13.67 -34.97
N LEU A 109 12.73 -14.19 -36.19
CA LEU A 109 13.73 -15.17 -36.59
C LEU A 109 15.13 -14.55 -36.59
N LYS A 110 16.18 -15.39 -36.50
CA LYS A 110 17.56 -14.92 -36.71
C LYS A 110 17.67 -14.33 -38.14
N PRO A 111 18.36 -13.18 -38.34
CA PRO A 111 18.40 -12.50 -39.64
C PRO A 111 18.82 -13.39 -40.82
N GLU A 112 19.77 -14.30 -40.61
CA GLU A 112 20.25 -15.24 -41.63
C GLU A 112 19.17 -16.26 -42.05
N VAL A 113 18.42 -16.77 -41.07
CA VAL A 113 17.31 -17.71 -41.29
C VAL A 113 16.14 -17.00 -41.95
N GLU A 114 15.83 -15.78 -41.49
CA GLU A 114 14.79 -14.91 -42.07
C GLU A 114 15.07 -14.65 -43.56
N GLN A 115 16.30 -14.23 -43.92
CA GLN A 115 16.69 -13.98 -45.30
C GLN A 115 16.58 -15.23 -46.16
N ARG A 116 17.13 -16.37 -45.71
CA ARG A 116 17.08 -17.64 -46.46
C ARG A 116 15.64 -18.10 -46.71
N GLN A 117 14.79 -18.05 -45.69
CA GLN A 117 13.38 -18.47 -45.82
C GLN A 117 12.57 -17.50 -46.70
N LEU A 118 12.85 -16.19 -46.61
CA LEU A 118 12.16 -15.20 -47.44
C LEU A 118 12.58 -15.29 -48.92
N GLU A 119 13.86 -15.55 -49.20
CA GLU A 119 14.37 -15.79 -50.55
C GLU A 119 13.79 -17.08 -51.16
N SER A 120 13.72 -18.16 -50.37
CA SER A 120 13.07 -19.40 -50.79
C SER A 120 11.60 -19.16 -51.15
N LEU A 121 10.86 -18.46 -50.27
CA LEU A 121 9.46 -18.12 -50.51
C LEU A 121 9.29 -17.25 -51.77
N LYS A 122 10.13 -16.23 -51.98
CA LYS A 122 10.09 -15.37 -53.16
C LYS A 122 10.33 -16.16 -54.45
N LYS A 123 11.33 -17.06 -54.46
CA LYS A 123 11.61 -17.92 -55.61
C LYS A 123 10.41 -18.79 -55.98
N HIS A 124 9.71 -19.35 -54.99
CA HIS A 124 8.50 -20.15 -55.24
C HIS A 124 7.31 -19.30 -55.70
N MET A 125 7.13 -18.09 -55.16
CA MET A 125 6.10 -17.16 -55.62
C MET A 125 6.34 -16.67 -57.06
N GLU A 126 7.60 -16.45 -57.44
CA GLU A 126 8.02 -16.06 -58.79
C GLU A 126 7.95 -17.23 -59.79
N ALA A 127 8.04 -18.48 -59.32
CA ALA A 127 7.92 -19.70 -60.14
C ALA A 127 6.48 -20.07 -60.54
N GLY A 128 5.46 -19.35 -60.06
CA GLY A 128 4.07 -19.50 -60.52
C GLY A 128 3.38 -20.81 -60.12
N GLU A 129 3.91 -21.56 -59.15
CA GLU A 129 3.29 -22.78 -58.64
C GLU A 129 2.09 -22.45 -57.73
N THR A 130 0.86 -22.69 -58.22
CA THR A 130 -0.40 -22.43 -57.50
C THR A 130 -0.73 -23.45 -56.40
N ASN A 131 0.26 -24.15 -55.84
CA ASN A 131 0.11 -25.05 -54.70
C ASN A 131 0.81 -24.49 -53.46
N THR A 132 0.32 -23.35 -52.98
CA THR A 132 0.72 -22.71 -51.71
C THR A 132 0.59 -23.61 -50.45
N PRO A 133 -0.32 -24.60 -50.32
CA PRO A 133 -0.49 -25.32 -49.05
C PRO A 133 0.66 -26.29 -48.70
N ALA A 134 1.28 -26.94 -49.69
CA ALA A 134 2.24 -28.02 -49.44
C ALA A 134 3.59 -27.51 -48.87
N ILE A 135 3.99 -26.29 -49.26
CA ILE A 135 5.25 -25.67 -48.79
C ILE A 135 5.07 -25.03 -47.41
N ILE A 136 3.85 -24.56 -47.08
CA ILE A 136 3.52 -23.96 -45.77
C ILE A 136 3.49 -25.03 -44.66
N MET A 137 3.21 -26.29 -45.00
CA MET A 137 3.12 -27.40 -44.04
C MET A 137 4.44 -28.13 -43.74
N GLY A 138 5.55 -27.83 -44.44
CA GLY A 138 6.89 -28.33 -44.12
C GLY A 138 6.99 -29.86 -43.98
N GLU A 139 7.29 -30.56 -45.08
CA GLU A 139 7.94 -31.87 -44.93
C GLU A 139 9.39 -31.62 -44.45
N GLU A 140 9.62 -32.13 -43.24
CA GLU A 140 10.87 -32.42 -42.53
C GLU A 140 12.18 -31.87 -43.13
N ASP A 141 12.77 -30.90 -42.40
CA ASP A 141 14.22 -30.80 -42.27
C ASP A 141 14.55 -30.39 -40.83
N ASP A 142 14.14 -31.25 -39.89
CA ASP A 142 14.54 -31.18 -38.46
C ASP A 142 15.94 -31.79 -38.22
N THR A 143 16.68 -32.13 -39.29
CA THR A 143 17.99 -32.76 -39.19
C THR A 143 19.16 -31.78 -39.10
N GLU A 144 19.12 -30.60 -39.73
CA GLU A 144 20.27 -29.67 -39.68
C GLU A 144 20.28 -28.72 -38.45
N ASN A 145 19.14 -28.50 -37.79
CA ASN A 145 19.07 -27.58 -36.64
C ASN A 145 19.47 -28.25 -35.32
N ALA A 146 19.37 -29.58 -35.23
CA ALA A 146 19.89 -30.36 -34.10
C ALA A 146 21.43 -30.51 -34.16
N GLU A 147 22.02 -30.55 -35.36
CA GLU A 147 23.48 -30.71 -35.53
C GLU A 147 24.25 -29.40 -35.30
N LYS A 148 23.67 -28.22 -35.61
CA LYS A 148 24.32 -26.94 -35.33
C LYS A 148 24.16 -26.42 -33.91
N GLU A 149 23.09 -26.81 -33.20
CA GLU A 149 23.00 -26.61 -31.74
C GLU A 149 23.91 -27.57 -30.96
N ALA A 150 24.36 -28.67 -31.58
CA ALA A 150 25.41 -29.53 -31.05
C ALA A 150 26.82 -28.97 -31.32
N GLU A 151 27.09 -28.38 -32.50
CA GLU A 151 28.42 -27.83 -32.83
C GLU A 151 28.78 -26.52 -32.10
N GLU A 152 27.82 -25.71 -31.64
CA GLU A 152 28.11 -24.53 -30.82
C GLU A 152 28.40 -24.89 -29.33
N LYS A 153 28.20 -26.16 -28.95
CA LYS A 153 28.65 -26.69 -27.64
C LYS A 153 30.07 -27.25 -27.66
N ASP A 154 30.70 -27.40 -28.84
CA ASP A 154 32.01 -28.07 -28.98
C ASP A 154 33.20 -27.14 -29.32
N LEU A 155 33.04 -25.82 -29.21
CA LEU A 155 34.16 -24.86 -29.31
C LEU A 155 34.16 -23.87 -28.13
N ILE A 156 34.41 -24.37 -26.92
CA ILE A 156 35.35 -23.84 -25.90
C ILE A 156 35.49 -24.94 -24.83
N SER A 157 36.34 -25.93 -25.11
CA SER A 157 37.04 -26.67 -24.05
C SER A 157 38.31 -27.30 -24.61
N GLU A 158 39.38 -26.52 -24.70
CA GLU A 158 40.73 -27.07 -24.73
C GLU A 158 41.59 -26.53 -23.60
N ALA A 159 42.19 -27.51 -22.93
CA ALA A 159 43.40 -27.52 -22.10
C ALA A 159 43.27 -27.33 -20.57
N PRO A 160 44.12 -28.03 -19.79
CA PRO A 160 44.28 -29.48 -19.78
C PRO A 160 44.21 -30.09 -18.36
N SER A 161 44.07 -31.41 -18.36
CA SER A 161 44.10 -32.36 -17.24
C SER A 161 45.48 -32.54 -16.59
N LEU A 162 45.51 -33.21 -15.42
CA LEU A 162 46.45 -34.28 -15.00
C LEU A 162 46.04 -34.75 -13.58
N SER A 163 45.36 -35.89 -13.44
CA SER A 163 45.89 -37.27 -13.21
C SER A 163 46.12 -37.53 -11.71
N GLU A 164 45.71 -38.64 -11.07
CA GLU A 164 45.96 -40.07 -11.33
C GLU A 164 44.94 -40.88 -10.49
N ALA A 165 44.24 -41.89 -11.06
CA ALA A 165 44.59 -43.33 -11.02
C ALA A 165 44.30 -43.98 -9.63
N THR A 166 43.75 -45.18 -9.46
CA THR A 166 43.43 -46.35 -10.30
C THR A 166 42.82 -47.42 -9.36
N SER A 167 41.90 -48.24 -9.87
CA SER A 167 41.82 -49.72 -9.74
C SER A 167 40.34 -50.15 -9.91
N GLU A 168 39.94 -50.71 -11.07
CA GLU A 168 40.01 -52.16 -11.40
C GLU A 168 39.13 -53.01 -10.45
N LYS A 169 38.15 -53.80 -10.87
CA LYS A 169 38.15 -54.83 -11.92
C LYS A 169 36.69 -55.27 -12.21
N GLU A 170 36.27 -55.25 -13.48
CA GLU A 170 36.22 -56.38 -14.45
C GLU A 170 34.93 -57.22 -14.38
N THR A 171 34.05 -57.07 -15.39
CA THR A 171 33.80 -58.00 -16.52
C THR A 171 32.70 -59.02 -16.18
N SER A 172 31.75 -59.40 -17.02
CA SER A 172 31.74 -59.54 -18.48
C SER A 172 30.30 -59.66 -19.02
N SER A 173 30.12 -59.11 -20.22
CA SER A 173 29.24 -59.51 -21.35
C SER A 173 28.74 -60.98 -21.34
N VAL A 174 27.63 -61.38 -21.98
CA VAL A 174 27.35 -61.39 -23.43
C VAL A 174 25.85 -61.70 -23.67
N SER A 175 25.29 -61.05 -24.70
CA SER A 175 24.20 -61.38 -25.65
C SER A 175 23.38 -62.69 -25.52
N LEU A 176 22.05 -62.60 -25.74
CA LEU A 176 21.29 -63.12 -26.91
C LEU A 176 19.81 -63.52 -26.59
N SER A 177 18.93 -62.96 -27.42
CA SER A 177 17.76 -63.57 -28.09
C SER A 177 16.48 -63.98 -27.33
N ASN A 178 15.40 -63.45 -27.89
CA ASN A 178 14.13 -64.09 -28.27
C ASN A 178 13.09 -64.54 -27.21
N ALA A 179 11.94 -63.87 -27.38
CA ALA A 179 10.61 -64.45 -27.58
C ALA A 179 9.76 -64.82 -26.35
N VAL A 180 8.68 -64.04 -26.21
CA VAL A 180 7.25 -64.46 -26.23
C VAL A 180 6.81 -65.47 -25.16
N SER A 181 5.71 -65.15 -24.45
CA SER A 181 4.82 -66.21 -23.96
C SER A 181 4.40 -66.23 -22.49
N SER A 182 3.48 -65.33 -22.09
CA SER A 182 2.30 -65.62 -21.24
C SER A 182 2.31 -66.69 -20.14
N GLY A 183 1.76 -66.30 -18.99
CA GLY A 183 1.08 -67.20 -18.04
C GLY A 183 1.20 -66.64 -16.62
N LYS A 184 0.30 -65.74 -16.19
CA LYS A 184 -0.95 -66.04 -15.46
C LYS A 184 -0.74 -66.80 -14.16
N ASP A 185 -1.04 -66.10 -13.06
CA ASP A 185 -2.03 -66.49 -12.04
C ASP A 185 -1.29 -67.26 -10.93
N GLU A 186 -1.45 -67.02 -9.63
CA GLU A 186 -2.57 -66.56 -8.83
C GLU A 186 -2.03 -66.29 -7.40
N GLU A 187 -2.68 -65.38 -6.67
CA GLU A 187 -3.07 -65.51 -5.25
C GLU A 187 -1.99 -65.78 -4.17
N GLN A 188 -2.06 -65.27 -2.93
CA GLN A 188 -3.07 -64.54 -2.18
C GLN A 188 -2.39 -64.09 -0.87
N ASN A 189 -3.02 -63.10 -0.26
CA ASN A 189 -3.18 -62.95 1.19
C ASN A 189 -2.06 -62.32 2.06
N ASN A 190 -2.40 -61.09 2.44
CA ASN A 190 -2.64 -60.64 3.81
C ASN A 190 -1.48 -60.65 4.80
N GLY A 191 -1.11 -59.41 5.19
CA GLY A 191 -1.59 -58.95 6.49
C GLY A 191 -0.57 -58.32 7.42
N VAL A 192 -0.76 -57.00 7.61
CA VAL A 192 -0.72 -56.29 8.90
C VAL A 192 0.63 -55.86 9.49
N ARG A 193 0.86 -54.54 9.36
CA ARG A 193 1.27 -53.50 10.35
C ARG A 193 2.34 -53.83 11.41
N LYS A 194 3.43 -53.04 11.43
CA LYS A 194 3.74 -51.94 12.41
C LYS A 194 5.24 -51.60 12.42
N ILE A 195 5.58 -50.37 11.95
CA ILE A 195 6.23 -49.21 12.63
C ILE A 195 6.84 -49.46 14.04
N PRO A 196 7.90 -48.74 14.54
CA PRO A 196 8.85 -47.73 14.01
C PRO A 196 10.34 -48.15 14.32
N ASP A 197 11.46 -47.42 14.12
CA ASP A 197 11.89 -46.07 14.50
C ASP A 197 13.22 -45.70 13.78
N ASP A 198 13.42 -44.38 13.69
CA ASP A 198 14.64 -43.56 13.63
C ASP A 198 15.67 -43.73 12.49
N GLU A 199 15.89 -42.76 11.59
CA GLU A 199 16.26 -41.33 11.65
C GLU A 199 17.75 -41.11 11.28
N VAL A 200 17.96 -40.03 10.51
CA VAL A 200 19.22 -39.32 10.19
C VAL A 200 20.09 -39.86 9.05
N THR A 201 20.00 -39.22 7.87
CA THR A 201 21.21 -38.72 7.18
C THR A 201 20.93 -37.55 6.24
N GLU A 202 21.92 -36.66 6.24
CA GLU A 202 22.00 -35.31 5.68
C GLU A 202 21.87 -35.25 4.15
N ILE A 203 21.25 -34.16 3.69
CA ILE A 203 21.23 -33.72 2.29
C ILE A 203 21.98 -32.38 2.24
N SER A 204 22.93 -32.28 1.32
CA SER A 204 23.55 -31.04 0.88
C SER A 204 23.38 -30.91 -0.63
N GLU A 205 22.72 -29.81 -0.99
CA GLU A 205 22.78 -28.97 -2.20
C GLU A 205 23.22 -29.57 -3.54
N ALA A 206 22.30 -29.56 -4.51
CA ALA A 206 22.48 -28.79 -5.75
C ALA A 206 21.11 -28.50 -6.39
N THR A 207 20.97 -27.24 -6.81
CA THR A 207 19.76 -26.53 -7.21
C THR A 207 19.33 -26.82 -8.63
N ASP A 208 18.08 -27.23 -8.80
CA ASP A 208 17.33 -27.08 -10.05
C ASP A 208 15.92 -26.55 -9.71
N ALA A 209 15.33 -25.80 -10.63
CA ALA A 209 14.19 -24.92 -10.43
C ALA A 209 13.01 -25.57 -9.66
N THR A 210 12.50 -24.91 -8.62
CA THR A 210 11.22 -25.30 -8.00
C THR A 210 10.22 -24.15 -7.93
N ASP A 211 9.05 -24.49 -8.47
CA ASP A 211 7.72 -24.02 -8.12
C ASP A 211 7.56 -23.68 -6.63
N ILE A 212 6.86 -22.57 -6.37
CA ILE A 212 6.33 -22.25 -5.05
C ILE A 212 4.80 -22.36 -5.16
N SER A 213 4.28 -23.50 -4.73
CA SER A 213 2.89 -23.64 -4.31
C SER A 213 2.74 -22.98 -2.93
N GLU A 214 1.84 -21.99 -2.84
CA GLU A 214 1.44 -21.38 -1.57
C GLU A 214 0.51 -22.36 -0.84
N ALA A 215 0.98 -22.92 0.28
CA ALA A 215 0.14 -23.60 1.25
C ALA A 215 -0.48 -22.56 2.20
N SER A 216 -1.80 -22.41 2.13
CA SER A 216 -2.59 -21.69 3.13
C SER A 216 -2.99 -22.65 4.26
N ASP A 217 -2.43 -22.43 5.45
CA ASP A 217 -3.03 -22.93 6.69
C ASP A 217 -4.23 -22.04 7.06
N GLN A 218 -5.44 -22.55 6.86
CA GLN A 218 -6.62 -22.11 7.61
C GLN A 218 -6.87 -23.10 8.74
N ASP A 219 -7.10 -22.58 9.95
CA ASP A 219 -7.87 -23.32 10.95
C ASP A 219 -9.09 -22.52 11.42
N ASN A 220 -10.23 -23.17 11.17
CA ASN A 220 -11.49 -23.19 11.91
C ASN A 220 -12.59 -22.08 11.80
N ASN A 221 -13.64 -22.51 11.09
CA ASN A 221 -15.06 -22.62 11.52
C ASN A 221 -16.02 -21.43 11.34
N LYS A 222 -16.78 -21.45 10.24
CA LYS A 222 -18.24 -21.29 10.30
C LYS A 222 -18.92 -21.89 9.06
N LYS A 223 -19.75 -22.91 9.29
CA LYS A 223 -20.61 -23.58 8.29
C LYS A 223 -21.65 -22.61 7.73
N GLY A 224 -21.83 -22.64 6.40
CA GLY A 224 -23.11 -22.29 5.78
C GLY A 224 -23.05 -21.83 4.33
N VAL A 225 -23.23 -22.81 3.42
CA VAL A 225 -23.71 -22.67 2.02
C VAL A 225 -22.73 -22.03 1.04
N ASP A 226 -22.07 -22.83 0.20
CA ASP A 226 -21.81 -22.54 -1.22
C ASP A 226 -21.26 -23.79 -1.93
N VAL A 227 -21.96 -24.27 -2.95
CA VAL A 227 -21.55 -25.42 -3.80
C VAL A 227 -21.03 -24.93 -5.17
N ALA A 228 -20.96 -23.61 -5.37
CA ALA A 228 -20.55 -22.98 -6.62
C ALA A 228 -19.07 -22.54 -6.66
N GLU A 229 -18.48 -22.15 -5.52
CA GLU A 229 -17.11 -21.61 -5.46
C GLU A 229 -16.03 -22.68 -5.77
N ASP A 230 -16.20 -23.90 -5.25
CA ASP A 230 -15.25 -25.02 -5.40
C ASP A 230 -14.96 -25.41 -6.87
N SER A 231 -15.87 -25.09 -7.81
CA SER A 231 -15.70 -25.38 -9.24
C SER A 231 -14.86 -24.32 -9.97
N GLU A 232 -14.93 -23.07 -9.52
CA GLU A 232 -14.19 -21.95 -10.13
C GLU A 232 -12.71 -21.99 -9.72
N GLU A 233 -12.43 -22.31 -8.47
CA GLU A 233 -11.07 -22.47 -7.95
C GLU A 233 -10.32 -23.65 -8.58
N ALA A 234 -11.02 -24.75 -8.89
CA ALA A 234 -10.44 -25.89 -9.62
C ALA A 234 -10.16 -25.55 -11.11
N LEU A 235 -10.98 -24.72 -11.74
CA LEU A 235 -10.76 -24.20 -13.10
C LEU A 235 -9.55 -23.24 -13.14
N ILE A 236 -9.38 -22.41 -12.11
CA ILE A 236 -8.22 -21.52 -11.96
C ILE A 236 -6.94 -22.33 -11.74
N ALA A 237 -6.99 -23.38 -10.90
CA ALA A 237 -5.84 -24.25 -10.63
C ALA A 237 -5.42 -25.11 -11.83
N SER A 238 -6.36 -25.42 -12.74
CA SER A 238 -6.09 -26.17 -13.97
C SER A 238 -5.75 -25.28 -15.18
N TYR A 239 -5.79 -23.94 -15.02
CA TYR A 239 -5.41 -23.01 -16.08
C TYR A 239 -3.89 -23.04 -16.30
N GLN A 240 -3.47 -23.75 -17.34
CA GLN A 240 -2.07 -23.81 -17.74
C GLN A 240 -1.80 -22.80 -18.87
N TYR A 241 -1.00 -21.78 -18.56
CA TYR A 241 -0.56 -20.78 -19.53
C TYR A 241 0.20 -21.44 -20.69
N GLU A 242 -0.32 -21.31 -21.90
CA GLU A 242 0.38 -21.74 -23.11
C GLU A 242 1.31 -20.63 -23.58
N SER A 243 2.59 -20.95 -23.75
CA SER A 243 3.56 -19.99 -24.25
C SER A 243 3.36 -19.76 -25.75
N ALA A 244 3.48 -18.50 -26.21
CA ALA A 244 3.45 -18.16 -27.63
C ALA A 244 4.36 -19.05 -28.48
N THR A 245 3.93 -19.37 -29.70
CA THR A 245 4.63 -20.25 -30.64
C THR A 245 6.08 -19.81 -30.89
N THR A 246 6.99 -20.76 -31.06
CA THR A 246 8.38 -20.52 -31.49
C THR A 246 8.53 -20.61 -33.00
N ASN A 247 7.52 -21.15 -33.70
CA ASN A 247 7.54 -21.38 -35.13
C ASN A 247 6.97 -20.17 -35.89
N ILE A 248 7.82 -19.20 -36.20
CA ILE A 248 7.41 -17.91 -36.77
C ILE A 248 7.48 -17.91 -38.30
N HIS A 249 6.45 -17.40 -38.95
CA HIS A 249 6.45 -17.21 -40.41
C HIS A 249 7.40 -16.07 -40.82
N PRO A 250 8.27 -16.24 -41.84
CA PRO A 250 9.29 -15.24 -42.22
C PRO A 250 8.70 -13.89 -42.61
N TYR A 251 7.51 -13.86 -43.23
CA TYR A 251 6.83 -12.61 -43.60
C TYR A 251 6.41 -11.78 -42.38
N LEU A 252 5.94 -12.44 -41.31
CA LEU A 252 5.56 -11.77 -40.06
C LEU A 252 6.80 -11.32 -39.28
N SER A 253 7.86 -12.15 -39.30
CA SER A 253 9.17 -11.82 -38.72
C SER A 253 9.78 -10.55 -39.32
N ALA A 254 9.75 -10.43 -40.64
CA ALA A 254 10.32 -9.28 -41.36
C ALA A 254 9.64 -7.93 -41.06
N MET A 255 8.43 -7.94 -40.49
CA MET A 255 7.71 -6.73 -40.09
C MET A 255 8.14 -6.21 -38.69
N VAL A 256 8.91 -6.99 -37.92
CA VAL A 256 9.36 -6.62 -36.57
C VAL A 256 10.68 -5.86 -36.65
N ASN A 257 10.72 -4.65 -36.08
CA ASN A 257 11.90 -3.79 -36.08
C ASN A 257 12.29 -3.29 -34.67
N TYR A 258 11.84 -2.10 -34.27
CA TYR A 258 12.23 -1.41 -33.04
C TYR A 258 11.60 -1.96 -31.77
N ALA A 259 10.64 -2.89 -31.89
CA ALA A 259 9.91 -3.49 -30.78
C ALA A 259 10.10 -5.02 -30.73
N GLN A 260 11.35 -5.48 -30.80
CA GLN A 260 11.68 -6.91 -30.86
C GLN A 260 11.68 -7.54 -29.45
N PRO A 261 10.72 -8.44 -29.12
CA PRO A 261 10.69 -9.09 -27.83
C PRO A 261 11.77 -10.17 -27.74
N VAL A 262 12.57 -10.15 -26.67
CA VAL A 262 13.59 -11.16 -26.36
C VAL A 262 13.42 -11.70 -24.93
N LYS A 263 13.77 -12.98 -24.74
CA LYS A 263 13.83 -13.59 -23.40
C LYS A 263 14.89 -12.85 -22.58
N PHE A 264 14.48 -12.33 -21.43
CA PHE A 264 15.36 -11.59 -20.53
C PHE A 264 16.31 -12.57 -19.81
N GLN A 265 17.63 -12.31 -19.89
CA GLN A 265 18.67 -13.16 -19.29
C GLN A 265 19.34 -12.51 -18.07
N GLY A 266 19.09 -11.22 -17.83
CA GLY A 266 19.72 -10.43 -16.78
C GLY A 266 20.05 -9.01 -17.26
N PHE A 267 20.19 -8.08 -16.32
CA PHE A 267 20.52 -6.68 -16.63
C PHE A 267 21.93 -6.55 -17.22
N ASP A 268 22.90 -7.29 -16.66
CA ASP A 268 24.30 -7.29 -17.08
C ASP A 268 24.44 -7.74 -18.54
N VAL A 269 23.76 -8.83 -18.91
CA VAL A 269 23.76 -9.37 -20.29
C VAL A 269 23.12 -8.39 -21.27
N ALA A 270 22.04 -7.72 -20.87
CA ALA A 270 21.37 -6.73 -21.71
C ALA A 270 22.23 -5.48 -21.92
N GLU A 271 22.97 -5.06 -20.89
CA GLU A 271 23.94 -3.97 -20.96
C GLU A 271 25.14 -4.30 -21.84
N GLU A 272 25.69 -5.51 -21.71
CA GLU A 272 26.82 -5.98 -22.52
C GLU A 272 26.46 -6.06 -24.02
N ARG A 273 25.29 -6.62 -24.34
CA ARG A 273 24.81 -6.70 -25.74
C ARG A 273 24.51 -5.33 -26.33
N ASN A 274 24.04 -4.39 -25.51
CA ASN A 274 23.78 -3.00 -25.88
C ASN A 274 22.84 -2.82 -27.11
N ILE A 275 21.80 -3.64 -27.24
CA ILE A 275 20.88 -3.64 -28.39
C ILE A 275 19.55 -2.94 -28.01
N TYR A 276 19.34 -1.71 -28.48
CA TYR A 276 18.22 -0.87 -28.00
C TYR A 276 16.84 -1.30 -28.54
N HIS A 277 16.79 -1.89 -29.73
CA HIS A 277 15.54 -2.39 -30.32
C HIS A 277 15.04 -3.69 -29.67
N ASN A 278 15.87 -4.34 -28.87
CA ASN A 278 15.46 -5.46 -28.04
C ASN A 278 14.69 -4.93 -26.82
N MET A 279 13.56 -5.57 -26.55
CA MET A 279 12.69 -5.25 -25.43
C MET A 279 12.26 -6.55 -24.71
N SER A 280 11.92 -6.43 -23.43
CA SER A 280 11.47 -7.58 -22.65
C SER A 280 10.11 -7.29 -22.00
N SER A 281 9.27 -8.32 -21.94
CA SER A 281 7.97 -8.28 -21.27
C SER A 281 8.05 -9.09 -19.98
N PHE A 282 7.55 -8.51 -18.89
CA PHE A 282 7.57 -9.11 -17.55
C PHE A 282 6.16 -9.13 -16.99
N ASN A 283 5.77 -10.23 -16.36
CA ASN A 283 4.57 -10.23 -15.53
C ASN A 283 4.81 -9.35 -14.28
N GLU A 284 3.74 -8.89 -13.63
CA GLU A 284 3.84 -8.00 -12.47
C GLU A 284 4.71 -8.59 -11.34
N SER A 285 4.63 -9.90 -11.08
CA SER A 285 5.36 -10.56 -10.00
C SER A 285 6.88 -10.57 -10.24
N VAL A 286 7.29 -10.89 -11.47
CA VAL A 286 8.70 -10.88 -11.90
C VAL A 286 9.24 -9.45 -11.91
N GLY A 287 8.45 -8.50 -12.42
CA GLY A 287 8.80 -7.08 -12.38
C GLY A 287 9.02 -6.58 -10.95
N LEU A 288 8.13 -6.95 -10.01
CA LEU A 288 8.29 -6.64 -8.58
C LEU A 288 9.53 -7.32 -7.97
N GLY A 289 9.83 -8.55 -8.39
CA GLY A 289 11.05 -9.26 -8.01
C GLY A 289 12.31 -8.47 -8.37
N TYR A 290 12.44 -8.05 -9.64
CA TYR A 290 13.56 -7.23 -10.08
C TYR A 290 13.59 -5.85 -9.42
N LEU A 291 12.44 -5.24 -9.17
CA LEU A 291 12.38 -3.98 -8.44
C LEU A 291 12.88 -4.13 -7.00
N LYS A 292 12.67 -5.29 -6.37
CA LYS A 292 13.14 -5.56 -5.00
C LYS A 292 14.65 -5.84 -4.94
N THR A 293 15.22 -6.53 -5.93
CA THR A 293 16.63 -6.96 -5.89
C THR A 293 17.57 -6.05 -6.66
N ASN A 294 17.11 -5.42 -7.75
CA ASN A 294 17.92 -4.75 -8.76
C ASN A 294 17.23 -3.46 -9.29
N ALA A 295 16.75 -2.62 -8.39
CA ALA A 295 15.97 -1.43 -8.74
C ALA A 295 16.75 -0.44 -9.63
N ILE A 296 18.02 -0.21 -9.31
CA ILE A 296 18.88 0.77 -10.00
C ILE A 296 19.22 0.27 -11.41
N GLU A 297 19.56 -1.00 -11.54
CA GLU A 297 19.84 -1.66 -12.81
C GLU A 297 18.59 -1.63 -13.70
N PHE A 298 17.40 -1.82 -13.13
CA PHE A 298 16.14 -1.74 -13.87
C PHE A 298 15.90 -0.33 -14.44
N VAL A 299 16.17 0.72 -13.65
CA VAL A 299 16.10 2.11 -14.14
C VAL A 299 17.11 2.34 -15.27
N ASN A 300 18.33 1.83 -15.13
CA ASN A 300 19.38 1.98 -16.14
C ASN A 300 19.04 1.24 -17.45
N TYR A 301 18.50 0.03 -17.36
CA TYR A 301 17.97 -0.72 -18.51
C TYR A 301 16.94 0.11 -19.29
N ASN A 302 15.99 0.71 -18.56
CA ASN A 302 14.90 1.51 -19.13
C ASN A 302 15.32 2.86 -19.73
N LYS A 303 16.59 3.26 -19.64
CA LYS A 303 17.12 4.42 -20.37
C LYS A 303 17.35 4.11 -21.85
N ARG A 304 17.67 2.86 -22.15
CA ARG A 304 18.11 2.40 -23.49
C ARG A 304 17.06 1.52 -24.15
N GLN A 305 16.51 0.58 -23.40
CA GLN A 305 15.59 -0.44 -23.88
C GLN A 305 14.17 -0.21 -23.34
N MET A 306 13.19 -0.82 -24.01
CA MET A 306 11.80 -0.81 -23.57
C MET A 306 11.51 -2.02 -22.67
N SER A 307 10.76 -1.79 -21.61
CA SER A 307 10.14 -2.86 -20.81
C SER A 307 8.62 -2.77 -20.88
N ARG A 308 7.99 -3.93 -21.03
CA ARG A 308 6.55 -4.09 -20.88
C ARG A 308 6.24 -4.81 -19.59
N ILE A 309 5.31 -4.28 -18.80
CA ILE A 309 4.76 -4.94 -17.62
C ILE A 309 3.30 -5.28 -17.89
N TYR A 310 2.85 -6.47 -17.49
CA TYR A 310 1.46 -6.89 -17.64
C TYR A 310 0.94 -7.60 -16.37
N PRO A 311 -0.39 -7.57 -16.11
CA PRO A 311 -0.97 -8.17 -14.91
C PRO A 311 -0.72 -9.69 -14.85
N LYS A 312 -0.63 -10.25 -13.64
CA LYS A 312 -0.52 -11.72 -13.47
C LYS A 312 -1.84 -12.41 -13.79
N GLY A 313 -1.76 -13.66 -14.26
CA GLY A 313 -2.94 -14.48 -14.59
C GLY A 313 -3.90 -14.72 -13.41
N GLY A 314 -3.42 -14.68 -12.17
CA GLY A 314 -4.28 -14.79 -10.97
C GLY A 314 -5.28 -13.65 -10.76
N ARG A 315 -5.29 -12.63 -11.63
CA ARG A 315 -6.29 -11.54 -11.64
C ARG A 315 -7.41 -11.86 -12.62
N VAL A 316 -8.13 -12.94 -12.35
CA VAL A 316 -9.23 -13.42 -13.21
C VAL A 316 -10.39 -12.41 -13.30
N ASP A 317 -10.55 -11.59 -12.26
CA ASP A 317 -11.49 -10.48 -12.19
C ASP A 317 -11.09 -9.25 -13.03
N SER A 318 -9.98 -9.34 -13.78
CA SER A 318 -9.40 -8.22 -14.52
C SER A 318 -8.99 -7.02 -13.65
N SER A 319 -8.68 -7.22 -12.37
CA SER A 319 -8.14 -6.16 -11.51
C SER A 319 -6.78 -5.63 -12.02
N ASN A 320 -6.41 -4.41 -11.64
CA ASN A 320 -5.11 -3.82 -11.99
C ASN A 320 -4.15 -3.75 -10.81
N TYR A 321 -2.85 -3.87 -11.11
CA TYR A 321 -1.77 -3.47 -10.21
C TYR A 321 -1.54 -1.95 -10.28
N MET A 322 -0.85 -1.40 -9.28
CA MET A 322 -0.54 0.03 -9.24
C MET A 322 0.56 0.40 -10.25
N PRO A 323 0.28 1.17 -11.32
CA PRO A 323 1.24 1.42 -12.39
C PRO A 323 2.41 2.32 -11.94
N GLN A 324 2.18 3.19 -10.95
CA GLN A 324 3.20 4.09 -10.43
C GLN A 324 4.46 3.36 -9.96
N ILE A 325 4.32 2.14 -9.44
CA ILE A 325 5.45 1.31 -8.98
C ILE A 325 6.45 1.07 -10.12
N PHE A 326 5.97 0.78 -11.33
CA PHE A 326 6.82 0.50 -12.48
C PHE A 326 7.23 1.77 -13.23
N TRP A 327 6.41 2.83 -13.19
CA TRP A 327 6.86 4.15 -13.67
C TRP A 327 8.03 4.68 -12.86
N ASN A 328 8.10 4.40 -11.54
CA ASN A 328 9.26 4.74 -10.70
C ASN A 328 10.54 4.02 -11.16
N ALA A 329 10.42 2.82 -11.74
CA ALA A 329 11.54 2.09 -12.36
C ALA A 329 11.83 2.54 -13.80
N GLY A 330 11.05 3.46 -14.35
CA GLY A 330 11.21 3.97 -15.72
C GLY A 330 10.61 3.08 -16.80
N CYS A 331 9.83 2.06 -16.44
CA CYS A 331 9.15 1.18 -17.37
C CYS A 331 8.15 1.97 -18.23
N GLN A 332 8.15 1.72 -19.54
CA GLN A 332 7.39 2.51 -20.51
C GLN A 332 6.02 1.91 -20.81
N MET A 333 5.96 0.59 -21.04
CA MET A 333 4.74 -0.11 -21.44
C MET A 333 4.10 -0.82 -20.23
N VAL A 334 3.61 -0.04 -19.27
CA VAL A 334 2.92 -0.56 -18.07
C VAL A 334 1.46 -0.84 -18.43
N SER A 335 1.18 -2.07 -18.85
CA SER A 335 -0.11 -2.47 -19.42
C SER A 335 -1.13 -2.75 -18.32
N LEU A 336 -2.36 -2.26 -18.51
CA LEU A 336 -3.48 -2.37 -17.57
C LEU A 336 -4.73 -2.87 -18.30
N ASN A 337 -5.68 -3.43 -17.54
CA ASN A 337 -7.00 -3.87 -17.94
C ASN A 337 -7.95 -2.65 -18.03
N PHE A 338 -8.16 -2.13 -19.25
CA PHE A 338 -8.97 -0.93 -19.52
C PHE A 338 -10.46 -1.09 -19.21
N GLN A 339 -10.96 -2.33 -19.17
CA GLN A 339 -12.34 -2.67 -18.83
C GLN A 339 -12.67 -2.44 -17.35
N THR A 340 -11.66 -2.38 -16.48
CA THR A 340 -11.83 -2.23 -15.03
C THR A 340 -11.45 -0.81 -14.61
N PRO A 341 -12.42 0.07 -14.26
CA PRO A 341 -12.16 1.47 -13.92
C PRO A 341 -11.71 1.66 -12.46
N ASP A 342 -10.83 0.78 -11.99
CA ASP A 342 -10.28 0.84 -10.63
C ASP A 342 -9.31 2.03 -10.43
N LEU A 343 -8.79 2.18 -9.22
CA LEU A 343 -7.88 3.28 -8.88
C LEU A 343 -6.65 3.35 -9.80
N ALA A 344 -6.11 2.20 -10.20
CA ALA A 344 -4.94 2.16 -11.08
C ALA A 344 -5.29 2.68 -12.49
N MET A 345 -6.45 2.28 -13.02
CA MET A 345 -6.95 2.80 -14.30
C MET A 345 -7.30 4.29 -14.22
N GLN A 346 -7.92 4.73 -13.12
CA GLN A 346 -8.19 6.16 -12.87
C GLN A 346 -6.89 6.97 -12.94
N LEU A 347 -5.84 6.53 -12.21
CA LEU A 347 -4.52 7.16 -12.23
C LEU A 347 -3.91 7.20 -13.63
N ASN A 348 -4.01 6.10 -14.38
CA ASN A 348 -3.53 6.02 -15.75
C ASN A 348 -4.22 7.05 -16.67
N GLN A 349 -5.55 7.06 -16.68
CA GLN A 349 -6.31 7.98 -17.55
C GLN A 349 -6.12 9.44 -17.15
N GLY A 350 -6.01 9.74 -15.85
CA GLY A 350 -5.73 11.09 -15.36
C GLY A 350 -4.32 11.56 -15.74
N LYS A 351 -3.31 10.70 -15.61
CA LYS A 351 -1.92 11.05 -15.94
C LYS A 351 -1.72 11.25 -17.44
N PHE A 352 -2.30 10.40 -18.28
CA PHE A 352 -2.19 10.50 -19.74
C PHE A 352 -3.15 11.50 -20.39
N GLU A 353 -3.98 12.21 -19.62
CA GLU A 353 -4.70 13.41 -20.09
C GLU A 353 -3.71 14.52 -20.49
N TYR A 354 -2.60 14.62 -19.76
CA TYR A 354 -1.57 15.62 -19.94
C TYR A 354 -0.75 15.38 -21.22
N ASN A 355 0.02 16.38 -21.63
CA ASN A 355 0.70 16.40 -22.93
C ASN A 355 -0.26 16.23 -24.13
N GLY A 356 -1.41 16.91 -24.07
CA GLY A 356 -2.40 16.91 -25.16
C GLY A 356 -3.09 15.57 -25.39
N SER A 357 -3.19 14.71 -24.37
CA SER A 357 -3.80 13.38 -24.48
C SER A 357 -3.18 12.49 -25.56
N CYS A 358 -1.90 12.69 -25.85
CA CYS A 358 -1.22 11.98 -26.92
C CYS A 358 -0.82 10.53 -26.57
N GLY A 359 -0.95 10.12 -25.30
CA GLY A 359 -0.54 8.79 -24.81
C GLY A 359 0.95 8.66 -24.50
N TYR A 360 1.74 9.72 -24.67
CA TYR A 360 3.18 9.76 -24.37
C TYR A 360 3.50 10.84 -23.36
N LEU A 361 4.25 10.50 -22.31
CA LEU A 361 4.77 11.43 -21.32
C LEU A 361 6.28 11.29 -21.23
N LEU A 362 6.99 12.41 -21.27
CA LEU A 362 8.44 12.40 -21.17
C LEU A 362 8.85 12.07 -19.73
N LYS A 363 9.75 11.09 -19.57
CA LYS A 363 10.32 10.75 -18.26
C LYS A 363 11.19 11.92 -17.73
N PRO A 364 11.30 12.11 -16.41
CA PRO A 364 12.21 13.08 -15.83
C PRO A 364 13.67 12.90 -16.26
N ASP A 365 14.45 13.98 -16.24
CA ASP A 365 15.81 14.04 -16.81
C ASP A 365 16.78 12.98 -16.26
N PHE A 366 16.78 12.77 -14.94
CA PHE A 366 17.65 11.80 -14.27
C PHE A 366 17.30 10.33 -14.60
N MET A 367 16.07 10.06 -15.06
CA MET A 367 15.64 8.73 -15.54
C MET A 367 15.97 8.48 -17.01
N ARG A 368 16.55 9.47 -17.71
CA ARG A 368 16.91 9.39 -19.13
C ARG A 368 18.41 9.50 -19.35
N ARG A 369 19.10 10.29 -18.52
CA ARG A 369 20.53 10.54 -18.61
C ARG A 369 21.37 9.31 -18.24
N SER A 370 22.36 8.99 -19.07
CA SER A 370 23.27 7.86 -18.84
C SER A 370 24.28 8.11 -17.72
N ASP A 371 24.64 9.37 -17.47
CA ASP A 371 25.64 9.79 -16.48
C ASP A 371 25.08 9.93 -15.04
N ARG A 372 23.78 9.69 -14.85
CA ARG A 372 23.10 9.81 -13.56
C ARG A 372 22.54 8.47 -13.12
N THR A 373 22.79 8.06 -11.88
CA THR A 373 22.13 6.90 -11.28
C THR A 373 20.96 7.37 -10.41
N PHE A 374 19.92 6.55 -10.33
CA PHE A 374 18.72 6.86 -9.57
C PHE A 374 18.22 5.59 -8.87
N ASP A 375 18.03 5.71 -7.56
CA ASP A 375 17.40 4.68 -6.74
C ASP A 375 15.95 5.10 -6.44
N PRO A 376 14.94 4.37 -6.96
CA PRO A 376 13.53 4.69 -6.73
C PRO A 376 13.07 4.53 -5.28
N PHE A 377 13.88 3.92 -4.40
CA PHE A 377 13.59 3.75 -2.98
C PHE A 377 14.37 4.74 -2.08
N SER A 378 15.12 5.67 -2.67
CA SER A 378 15.86 6.67 -1.91
C SER A 378 14.92 7.54 -1.06
N GLU A 379 15.21 7.65 0.23
CA GLU A 379 14.55 8.58 1.15
C GLU A 379 15.17 9.99 1.14
N THR A 380 16.31 10.14 0.46
CA THR A 380 17.04 11.40 0.36
C THR A 380 16.74 12.11 -0.96
N PRO A 381 16.64 13.45 -0.97
CA PRO A 381 16.51 14.23 -2.20
C PRO A 381 17.60 13.83 -3.20
N VAL A 382 17.17 13.58 -4.44
CA VAL A 382 18.09 13.23 -5.52
C VAL A 382 18.93 14.45 -5.87
N ASP A 383 20.25 14.28 -6.00
CA ASP A 383 21.15 15.37 -6.37
C ASP A 383 20.71 16.02 -7.70
N GLY A 384 20.51 17.34 -7.67
CA GLY A 384 20.01 18.13 -8.80
C GLY A 384 18.48 18.23 -8.93
N VAL A 385 17.70 17.54 -8.08
CA VAL A 385 16.23 17.67 -8.04
C VAL A 385 15.81 18.46 -6.79
N ILE A 386 14.95 19.46 -7.00
CA ILE A 386 14.43 20.28 -5.91
C ILE A 386 13.22 19.57 -5.31
N ALA A 387 13.39 19.02 -4.11
CA ALA A 387 12.28 18.48 -3.33
C ALA A 387 11.26 19.58 -2.98
N ALA A 388 9.98 19.20 -2.84
CA ALA A 388 8.89 20.13 -2.57
C ALA A 388 8.13 19.79 -1.28
N THR A 389 7.43 20.77 -0.76
CA THR A 389 6.38 20.64 0.24
C THR A 389 5.07 21.04 -0.41
N CYS A 390 4.09 20.14 -0.41
CA CYS A 390 2.75 20.40 -0.93
C CYS A 390 1.76 20.44 0.23
N SER A 391 0.87 21.42 0.25
CA SER A 391 -0.24 21.46 1.20
C SER A 391 -1.54 21.75 0.48
N VAL A 392 -2.59 21.02 0.86
CA VAL A 392 -3.92 21.10 0.26
C VAL A 392 -4.94 21.31 1.35
N GLN A 393 -5.58 22.47 1.35
CA GLN A 393 -6.68 22.79 2.25
C GLN A 393 -8.01 22.72 1.52
N VAL A 394 -8.88 21.80 1.92
CA VAL A 394 -10.21 21.62 1.31
C VAL A 394 -11.24 22.46 2.06
N PHE A 395 -11.84 23.44 1.39
CA PHE A 395 -12.82 24.34 2.01
C PHE A 395 -14.25 23.84 1.81
N SER A 396 -14.63 23.55 0.56
CA SER A 396 -16.01 23.21 0.22
C SER A 396 -16.12 22.43 -1.08
N GLY A 397 -17.28 21.82 -1.31
CA GLY A 397 -17.70 21.29 -2.61
C GLY A 397 -18.93 22.03 -3.13
N GLN A 398 -19.17 21.93 -4.44
CA GLN A 398 -20.34 22.49 -5.12
C GLN A 398 -20.94 21.45 -6.06
N PHE A 399 -22.26 21.33 -6.03
CA PHE A 399 -23.08 20.47 -6.90
C PHE A 399 -22.56 19.02 -6.98
N LEU A 400 -22.15 18.44 -5.85
CA LEU A 400 -21.59 17.09 -5.81
C LEU A 400 -22.67 16.02 -6.05
N SER A 401 -23.88 16.25 -5.56
CA SER A 401 -25.03 15.40 -5.82
C SER A 401 -26.33 16.20 -5.86
N ASP A 402 -27.26 15.72 -6.66
CA ASP A 402 -28.67 16.13 -6.70
C ASP A 402 -29.46 15.66 -5.46
N LYS A 403 -28.96 14.63 -4.76
CA LYS A 403 -29.56 14.06 -3.57
C LYS A 403 -28.96 14.66 -2.30
N LYS A 404 -29.73 14.63 -1.21
CA LYS A 404 -29.27 15.00 0.14
C LYS A 404 -28.48 13.84 0.76
N ILE A 405 -27.28 13.60 0.25
CA ILE A 405 -26.36 12.57 0.75
C ILE A 405 -25.24 13.18 1.60
N GLY A 406 -24.59 12.34 2.41
CA GLY A 406 -23.32 12.70 3.03
C GLY A 406 -22.18 12.70 2.02
N THR A 407 -21.22 13.62 2.15
CA THR A 407 -20.00 13.62 1.29
C THR A 407 -18.74 13.86 2.11
N TYR A 408 -17.62 13.34 1.64
CA TYR A 408 -16.28 13.63 2.14
C TYR A 408 -15.25 13.63 1.01
N VAL A 409 -14.10 14.27 1.23
CA VAL A 409 -13.02 14.40 0.25
C VAL A 409 -11.77 13.69 0.76
N GLU A 410 -11.17 12.85 -0.08
CA GLU A 410 -9.85 12.25 0.11
C GLU A 410 -8.83 12.97 -0.75
N VAL A 411 -7.63 13.18 -0.20
CA VAL A 411 -6.50 13.79 -0.90
C VAL A 411 -5.29 12.87 -0.80
N ASP A 412 -5.01 12.14 -1.86
CA ASP A 412 -3.90 11.19 -1.93
C ASP A 412 -2.75 11.76 -2.77
N MET A 413 -1.53 11.28 -2.52
CA MET A 413 -0.37 11.53 -3.38
C MET A 413 0.24 10.20 -3.83
N TYR A 414 0.57 10.11 -5.11
CA TYR A 414 1.21 8.95 -5.73
C TYR A 414 2.50 9.39 -6.39
N GLY A 415 3.61 8.72 -6.10
CA GLY A 415 4.93 9.06 -6.63
C GLY A 415 5.93 7.96 -6.31
N LEU A 416 7.12 8.34 -5.83
CA LEU A 416 8.01 7.38 -5.19
C LEU A 416 7.35 6.74 -3.97
N PRO A 417 7.81 5.57 -3.50
CA PRO A 417 7.28 4.95 -2.29
C PRO A 417 7.31 5.88 -1.07
N THR A 418 8.33 6.72 -0.98
CA THR A 418 8.53 7.72 0.07
C THR A 418 7.62 8.95 -0.06
N ASP A 419 7.17 9.25 -1.28
CA ASP A 419 6.25 10.36 -1.58
C ASP A 419 4.77 9.93 -1.55
N THR A 420 4.51 8.62 -1.58
CA THR A 420 3.17 8.07 -1.71
C THR A 420 2.46 8.05 -0.36
N ILE A 421 1.38 8.81 -0.24
CA ILE A 421 0.51 8.85 0.94
C ILE A 421 -0.92 8.59 0.49
N ARG A 422 -1.56 7.55 1.05
CA ARG A 422 -2.89 7.08 0.65
C ARG A 422 -3.80 6.89 1.85
N LYS A 423 -5.07 7.27 1.72
CA LYS A 423 -6.13 7.07 2.73
C LYS A 423 -5.86 7.68 4.11
N GLU A 424 -4.82 8.51 4.23
CA GLU A 424 -4.47 9.20 5.47
C GLU A 424 -5.19 10.56 5.57
N PHE A 425 -5.21 11.31 4.47
CA PHE A 425 -5.82 12.63 4.41
C PHE A 425 -7.24 12.54 3.85
N ARG A 426 -8.20 12.59 4.77
CA ARG A 426 -9.63 12.67 4.46
C ARG A 426 -10.31 13.75 5.30
N THR A 427 -11.27 14.45 4.72
CA THR A 427 -12.09 15.40 5.46
C THR A 427 -13.11 14.69 6.35
N ARG A 428 -13.65 15.39 7.34
CA ARG A 428 -14.90 14.98 7.99
C ARG A 428 -16.03 14.88 6.96
N MET A 429 -16.95 13.96 7.21
CA MET A 429 -18.15 13.77 6.40
C MET A 429 -19.19 14.85 6.74
N VAL A 430 -19.72 15.50 5.70
CA VAL A 430 -20.79 16.48 5.83
C VAL A 430 -22.10 15.81 5.41
N MET A 431 -22.96 15.51 6.38
CA MET A 431 -24.21 14.78 6.16
C MET A 431 -25.29 15.66 5.50
N ASN A 432 -26.16 15.02 4.71
CA ASN A 432 -27.37 15.63 4.14
C ASN A 432 -27.14 16.91 3.31
N ASN A 433 -25.94 17.08 2.75
CA ASN A 433 -25.58 18.25 1.94
C ASN A 433 -24.69 17.86 0.76
N GLY A 434 -25.31 17.46 -0.35
CA GLY A 434 -24.63 17.23 -1.63
C GLY A 434 -24.52 18.48 -2.52
N LEU A 435 -25.19 19.59 -2.18
CA LEU A 435 -25.26 20.76 -3.04
C LEU A 435 -24.10 21.74 -2.81
N ASN A 436 -23.77 22.02 -1.55
CA ASN A 436 -22.72 22.97 -1.18
C ASN A 436 -22.10 22.65 0.19
N PRO A 437 -21.55 21.43 0.39
CA PRO A 437 -20.92 21.07 1.66
C PRO A 437 -19.69 21.95 1.94
N ALA A 438 -19.59 22.44 3.17
CA ALA A 438 -18.41 23.13 3.67
C ALA A 438 -17.66 22.18 4.62
N TYR A 439 -16.45 21.80 4.25
CA TYR A 439 -15.59 20.91 5.03
C TYR A 439 -14.73 21.72 6.01
N ASN A 440 -14.18 22.85 5.57
CA ASN A 440 -13.31 23.75 6.34
C ASN A 440 -12.27 23.00 7.20
N GLU A 441 -11.56 22.06 6.57
CA GLU A 441 -10.53 21.29 7.28
C GLU A 441 -9.21 22.03 7.38
N GLU A 442 -8.38 21.55 8.32
CA GLU A 442 -6.98 21.95 8.36
C GLU A 442 -6.25 21.51 7.08
N PRO A 443 -5.21 22.25 6.65
CA PRO A 443 -4.44 21.88 5.47
C PRO A 443 -3.81 20.49 5.63
N PHE A 444 -4.04 19.60 4.67
CA PHE A 444 -3.27 18.37 4.54
C PHE A 444 -1.87 18.73 4.08
N VAL A 445 -0.82 18.22 4.74
CA VAL A 445 0.56 18.63 4.49
C VAL A 445 1.42 17.44 4.10
N PHE A 446 1.83 17.42 2.83
CA PHE A 446 2.87 16.55 2.29
C PHE A 446 4.22 17.25 2.51
N ARG A 447 4.81 17.03 3.69
CA ARG A 447 5.98 17.79 4.16
C ARG A 447 7.21 17.63 3.26
N LYS A 448 7.46 16.41 2.81
CA LYS A 448 8.67 16.04 2.07
C LYS A 448 8.26 15.23 0.86
N VAL A 449 8.22 15.89 -0.31
CA VAL A 449 8.06 15.27 -1.62
C VAL A 449 9.44 15.28 -2.27
N ILE A 450 10.09 14.11 -2.28
CA ILE A 450 11.43 13.87 -2.80
C ILE A 450 11.49 14.17 -4.29
N LEU A 451 10.48 13.73 -5.04
CA LEU A 451 10.49 13.77 -6.49
C LEU A 451 9.18 14.35 -7.06
N PRO A 452 9.01 15.68 -7.05
CA PRO A 452 7.78 16.34 -7.50
C PRO A 452 7.41 16.01 -8.96
N ASP A 453 8.40 15.91 -9.85
CA ASP A 453 8.19 15.65 -11.29
C ASP A 453 7.45 14.35 -11.59
N LEU A 454 7.57 13.36 -10.70
CA LEU A 454 6.93 12.06 -10.85
C LEU A 454 5.66 11.92 -9.99
N ALA A 455 5.48 12.83 -9.05
CA ALA A 455 4.40 12.82 -8.09
C ALA A 455 3.11 13.39 -8.69
N VAL A 456 1.99 12.80 -8.28
CA VAL A 456 0.65 13.12 -8.73
C VAL A 456 -0.27 13.22 -7.53
N LEU A 457 -0.96 14.34 -7.41
CA LEU A 457 -1.99 14.61 -6.41
C LEU A 457 -3.34 14.11 -6.93
N ARG A 458 -4.07 13.37 -6.11
CA ARG A 458 -5.44 12.91 -6.40
C ARG A 458 -6.38 13.50 -5.38
N ILE A 459 -7.40 14.22 -5.84
CA ILE A 459 -8.52 14.72 -5.02
C ILE A 459 -9.76 13.93 -5.43
N ALA A 460 -10.34 13.17 -4.50
CA ALA A 460 -11.50 12.33 -4.77
C ALA A 460 -12.61 12.59 -3.78
N VAL A 461 -13.84 12.62 -4.27
CA VAL A 461 -15.03 12.88 -3.47
C VAL A 461 -15.87 11.60 -3.42
N TYR A 462 -16.23 11.22 -2.20
CA TYR A 462 -17.01 10.03 -1.93
C TYR A 462 -18.31 10.39 -1.21
N ASP A 463 -19.33 9.56 -1.40
CA ASP A 463 -20.58 9.64 -0.65
C ASP A 463 -20.52 8.87 0.69
N ASP A 464 -21.65 8.84 1.40
CA ASP A 464 -21.84 8.10 2.66
C ASP A 464 -21.77 6.57 2.52
N ASN A 465 -21.89 6.03 1.31
CA ASN A 465 -21.74 4.61 1.00
C ASN A 465 -20.34 4.26 0.48
N ASN A 466 -19.38 5.19 0.57
CA ASN A 466 -18.04 5.09 -0.02
C ASN A 466 -18.04 4.93 -1.55
N LYS A 467 -19.12 5.33 -2.23
CA LYS A 467 -19.16 5.37 -3.69
C LYS A 467 -18.48 6.64 -4.18
N LEU A 468 -17.64 6.49 -5.20
CA LEU A 468 -16.98 7.63 -5.82
C LEU A 468 -18.01 8.50 -6.55
N ILE A 469 -18.06 9.78 -6.19
CA ILE A 469 -18.84 10.80 -6.90
C ILE A 469 -18.02 11.34 -8.08
N GLY A 470 -16.76 11.68 -7.81
CA GLY A 470 -15.86 12.19 -8.82
C GLY A 470 -14.45 12.39 -8.26
N GLN A 471 -13.48 12.44 -9.15
CA GLN A 471 -12.07 12.57 -8.81
C GLN A 471 -11.32 13.49 -9.77
N ARG A 472 -10.18 14.00 -9.35
CA ARG A 472 -9.26 14.75 -10.20
C ARG A 472 -7.82 14.35 -9.88
N ILE A 473 -7.06 14.13 -10.94
CA ILE A 473 -5.64 13.77 -10.90
C ILE A 473 -4.83 14.95 -11.44
N LEU A 474 -3.86 15.39 -10.65
CA LEU A 474 -3.08 16.61 -10.84
C LEU A 474 -1.60 16.29 -10.64
N PRO A 475 -0.79 16.14 -11.70
CA PRO A 475 0.66 16.09 -11.60
C PRO A 475 1.16 17.32 -10.83
N LEU A 476 2.19 17.13 -10.00
CA LEU A 476 2.81 18.25 -9.28
C LEU A 476 3.60 19.14 -10.25
N ASP A 477 4.16 18.55 -11.31
CA ASP A 477 4.75 19.30 -12.41
C ASP A 477 3.71 20.20 -13.09
N GLY A 478 4.00 21.50 -13.15
CA GLY A 478 3.10 22.52 -13.69
C GLY A 478 1.88 22.86 -12.83
N LEU A 479 1.74 22.32 -11.61
CA LEU A 479 0.59 22.57 -10.75
C LEU A 479 0.55 24.02 -10.26
N GLN A 480 -0.59 24.69 -10.44
CA GLN A 480 -0.75 26.07 -10.02
C GLN A 480 -1.22 26.19 -8.57
N ALA A 481 -0.42 26.86 -7.73
CA ALA A 481 -0.76 27.17 -6.35
C ALA A 481 -1.85 28.26 -6.22
N GLY A 482 -2.33 28.47 -4.99
CA GLY A 482 -3.36 29.45 -4.62
C GLY A 482 -4.74 28.82 -4.38
N TYR A 483 -5.77 29.66 -4.29
CA TYR A 483 -7.16 29.24 -4.24
C TYR A 483 -7.65 28.78 -5.62
N ARG A 484 -8.19 27.57 -5.70
CA ARG A 484 -8.57 26.93 -6.96
C ARG A 484 -9.92 26.23 -6.84
N HIS A 485 -10.70 26.32 -7.91
CA HIS A 485 -11.82 25.41 -8.15
C HIS A 485 -11.31 24.24 -8.97
N ILE A 486 -11.55 23.03 -8.48
CA ILE A 486 -11.16 21.77 -9.08
C ILE A 486 -12.42 21.08 -9.59
N SER A 487 -12.65 21.18 -10.90
CA SER A 487 -13.75 20.46 -11.55
C SER A 487 -13.46 18.97 -11.55
N LEU A 488 -14.40 18.18 -11.01
CA LEU A 488 -14.24 16.75 -10.87
C LEU A 488 -14.47 16.04 -12.20
N ARG A 489 -13.92 14.82 -12.29
CA ARG A 489 -14.09 13.90 -13.40
C ARG A 489 -14.70 12.59 -12.88
N ASN A 490 -15.32 11.83 -13.77
CA ASN A 490 -15.78 10.47 -13.43
C ASN A 490 -14.60 9.47 -13.41
N GLU A 491 -14.90 8.20 -13.19
CA GLU A 491 -13.91 7.12 -13.18
C GLU A 491 -13.16 6.98 -14.51
N GLY A 492 -13.85 7.23 -15.63
CA GLY A 492 -13.31 7.25 -16.99
C GLY A 492 -12.56 8.54 -17.38
N ASN A 493 -12.19 9.35 -16.37
CA ASN A 493 -11.56 10.66 -16.51
C ASN A 493 -12.30 11.64 -17.47
N LYS A 494 -13.62 11.48 -17.65
CA LYS A 494 -14.48 12.41 -18.39
C LYS A 494 -14.96 13.54 -17.47
N PRO A 495 -15.03 14.79 -17.96
CA PRO A 495 -15.37 15.94 -17.12
C PRO A 495 -16.81 15.86 -16.64
N LEU A 496 -17.03 16.12 -15.34
CA LEU A 496 -18.36 16.33 -14.77
C LEU A 496 -18.71 17.82 -14.84
N SER A 497 -19.94 18.14 -15.24
CA SER A 497 -20.30 19.53 -15.57
C SER A 497 -20.41 20.47 -14.37
N LEU A 498 -20.96 19.97 -13.25
CA LEU A 498 -21.24 20.78 -12.05
C LEU A 498 -20.34 20.44 -10.85
N PRO A 499 -20.10 19.14 -10.52
CA PRO A 499 -19.32 18.75 -9.34
C PRO A 499 -17.93 19.40 -9.31
N THR A 500 -17.70 20.24 -8.31
CA THR A 500 -16.47 21.02 -8.15
C THR A 500 -16.04 21.03 -6.69
N VAL A 501 -14.73 21.04 -6.43
CA VAL A 501 -14.15 21.20 -5.10
C VAL A 501 -13.37 22.52 -5.04
N PHE A 502 -13.59 23.32 -4.00
CA PHE A 502 -12.84 24.53 -3.74
C PHE A 502 -11.76 24.26 -2.68
N CYS A 503 -10.50 24.44 -3.06
CA CYS A 503 -9.35 24.20 -2.19
C CYS A 503 -8.27 25.29 -2.36
N GLN A 504 -7.36 25.37 -1.39
CA GLN A 504 -6.11 26.12 -1.52
C GLN A 504 -4.96 25.13 -1.62
N ILE A 505 -4.15 25.29 -2.66
CA ILE A 505 -2.94 24.51 -2.89
C ILE A 505 -1.74 25.41 -2.60
N ILE A 506 -0.83 24.96 -1.75
CA ILE A 506 0.41 25.65 -1.42
C ILE A 506 1.56 24.73 -1.82
N LEU A 507 2.39 25.20 -2.75
CA LEU A 507 3.61 24.53 -3.17
C LEU A 507 4.80 25.38 -2.71
N LYS A 508 5.71 24.77 -1.97
CA LYS A 508 6.95 25.41 -1.48
C LYS A 508 8.14 24.49 -1.76
N THR A 509 9.32 25.06 -1.88
CA THR A 509 10.56 24.28 -1.88
C THR A 509 10.75 23.64 -0.50
N TYR A 510 11.08 22.36 -0.47
CA TYR A 510 11.39 21.67 0.77
C TYR A 510 12.69 22.20 1.36
N VAL A 511 12.65 22.59 2.63
CA VAL A 511 13.82 23.03 3.40
C VAL A 511 14.00 22.05 4.55
N PRO A 512 15.13 21.33 4.65
CA PRO A 512 15.40 20.46 5.77
C PRO A 512 15.43 21.22 7.10
N ASP A 513 15.00 20.55 8.17
CA ASP A 513 15.01 21.13 9.52
C ASP A 513 16.42 21.55 9.92
N GLY A 514 16.55 22.76 10.47
CA GLY A 514 17.84 23.37 10.85
C GLY A 514 18.48 24.25 9.77
N PHE A 515 18.04 24.17 8.51
CA PHE A 515 18.55 25.02 7.43
C PHE A 515 17.70 26.27 7.14
N GLY A 516 16.56 26.45 7.84
CA GLY A 516 15.66 27.59 7.63
C GLY A 516 16.36 28.95 7.68
N ALA A 517 17.22 29.17 8.68
CA ALA A 517 17.96 30.43 8.82
C ALA A 517 18.93 30.70 7.65
N ILE A 518 19.51 29.66 7.07
CA ILE A 518 20.38 29.77 5.90
C ILE A 518 19.56 30.13 4.67
N VAL A 519 18.41 29.47 4.47
CA VAL A 519 17.53 29.75 3.34
C VAL A 519 16.95 31.17 3.44
N ASP A 520 16.57 31.63 4.63
CA ASP A 520 16.11 33.01 4.85
C ASP A 520 17.22 34.03 4.53
N ALA A 521 18.46 33.75 4.94
CA ALA A 521 19.62 34.57 4.62
C ALA A 521 19.92 34.60 3.11
N LEU A 522 19.74 33.47 2.41
CA LEU A 522 19.92 33.39 0.96
C LEU A 522 18.78 34.05 0.18
N SER A 523 17.55 34.03 0.73
CA SER A 523 16.36 34.63 0.12
C SER A 523 16.36 36.16 0.22
N ASP A 524 16.88 36.70 1.33
CA ASP A 524 17.06 38.15 1.53
C ASP A 524 18.44 38.46 2.15
N PRO A 525 19.50 38.44 1.32
CA PRO A 525 20.87 38.63 1.81
C PRO A 525 21.11 40.04 2.35
N LYS A 526 20.40 41.05 1.81
CA LYS A 526 20.53 42.44 2.27
C LYS A 526 20.02 42.57 3.70
N LYS A 527 18.82 42.06 3.99
CA LYS A 527 18.25 42.12 5.35
C LYS A 527 19.10 41.36 6.35
N PHE A 528 19.65 40.20 5.97
CA PHE A 528 20.53 39.43 6.85
C PHE A 528 21.82 40.21 7.19
N LEU A 529 22.49 40.77 6.18
CA LEU A 529 23.69 41.60 6.37
C LEU A 529 23.40 42.82 7.23
N THR A 530 22.29 43.53 6.99
CA THR A 530 21.91 44.71 7.78
C THR A 530 21.66 44.37 9.26
N ILE A 531 21.12 43.20 9.58
CA ILE A 531 20.93 42.77 10.98
C ILE A 531 22.28 42.43 11.63
N ALA A 532 23.19 41.78 10.89
CA ALA A 532 24.53 41.47 11.36
C ALA A 532 25.36 42.75 11.61
N GLU A 533 25.30 43.70 10.67
CA GLU A 533 25.92 45.02 10.78
C GLU A 533 25.36 45.81 11.96
N LYS A 534 24.03 45.87 12.11
CA LYS A 534 23.41 46.52 13.29
C LYS A 534 23.82 45.89 14.61
N ARG A 535 23.98 44.56 14.66
CA ARG A 535 24.45 43.87 15.87
C ARG A 535 25.91 44.20 16.16
N ALA A 536 26.77 44.27 15.14
CA ALA A 536 28.16 44.69 15.27
C ALA A 536 28.27 46.15 15.73
N ASP A 537 27.47 47.05 15.16
CA ASP A 537 27.42 48.46 15.56
C ASP A 537 26.92 48.64 16.99
N GLN A 538 25.92 47.85 17.42
CA GLN A 538 25.44 47.85 18.81
C GLN A 538 26.51 47.31 19.79
N MET A 539 27.24 46.26 19.41
CA MET A 539 28.36 45.74 20.21
C MET A 539 29.47 46.78 20.35
N LYS A 540 29.79 47.47 19.26
CA LYS A 540 30.75 48.59 19.25
C LYS A 540 30.29 49.77 20.12
N ALA A 541 28.99 50.09 20.09
CA ALA A 541 28.40 51.15 20.92
C ALA A 541 28.44 50.82 22.43
N LEU A 542 28.48 49.53 22.80
CA LEU A 542 28.68 49.07 24.17
C LEU A 542 30.16 49.03 24.60
N GLY A 543 31.08 49.47 23.74
CA GLY A 543 32.52 49.53 24.02
C GLY A 543 33.23 48.18 23.92
N ILE A 544 32.60 47.18 23.30
CA ILE A 544 33.21 45.87 23.01
C ILE A 544 33.83 45.96 21.63
N ASP A 545 35.16 46.03 21.55
CA ASP A 545 35.87 46.04 20.28
C ASP A 545 35.91 44.63 19.68
N THR A 546 35.78 44.49 18.37
CA THR A 546 35.68 43.16 17.73
C THR A 546 36.93 42.31 17.90
N ASN A 547 38.06 42.95 18.24
CA ASN A 547 39.33 42.31 18.54
C ASN A 547 39.40 41.71 19.96
N ASP A 548 38.51 42.14 20.86
CA ASP A 548 38.46 41.66 22.26
C ASP A 548 37.54 40.43 22.43
N ILE A 549 36.86 40.02 21.36
CA ILE A 549 35.95 38.87 21.33
C ILE A 549 36.78 37.61 21.02
N ALA A 550 36.98 36.75 22.02
CA ALA A 550 37.61 35.45 21.81
C ALA A 550 36.66 34.48 21.08
N ASP A 551 37.16 33.76 20.07
CA ASP A 551 36.44 32.66 19.43
C ASP A 551 36.19 31.53 20.44
N VAL A 552 34.94 31.40 20.89
CA VAL A 552 34.53 30.31 21.78
C VAL A 552 34.15 29.10 20.92
N PRO A 553 34.84 27.95 21.03
CA PRO A 553 34.48 26.76 20.26
C PRO A 553 33.11 26.24 20.70
N SER A 554 32.14 26.19 19.79
CA SER A 554 30.88 25.48 20.04
C SER A 554 31.15 23.97 20.05
N GLY A 555 31.13 23.36 21.23
CA GLY A 555 31.42 21.95 21.43
C GLY A 555 30.41 21.04 20.75
N SER A 556 30.77 20.47 19.61
CA SER A 556 30.26 19.18 19.15
C SER A 556 31.21 18.57 18.12
N SER A 557 32.21 17.81 18.58
CA SER A 557 32.84 16.75 17.77
C SER A 557 33.60 15.76 18.65
N LYS A 558 33.23 14.49 18.47
CA LYS A 558 33.91 13.31 18.99
C LYS A 558 35.30 13.18 18.37
N ASN A 559 36.18 12.52 19.12
CA ASN A 559 37.50 12.02 18.75
C ASN A 559 37.61 11.55 17.29
N ASP A 560 38.67 11.99 16.59
CA ASP A 560 39.56 11.06 15.90
C ASP A 560 40.96 11.63 15.61
N LYS A 561 41.94 10.73 15.61
CA LYS A 561 43.38 10.98 15.54
C LYS A 561 43.87 11.36 14.13
N LYS A 562 44.73 12.38 14.09
CA LYS A 562 45.91 12.63 13.21
C LYS A 562 45.85 12.20 11.72
N GLY A 563 45.81 13.22 10.86
CA GLY A 563 46.35 13.21 9.49
C GLY A 563 46.55 14.64 8.97
N LYS A 564 47.79 15.02 8.66
CA LYS A 564 48.23 16.37 8.26
C LYS A 564 47.82 16.68 6.80
N GLY A 565 47.25 17.86 6.55
CA GLY A 565 47.09 18.43 5.20
C GLY A 565 46.54 19.85 5.25
N LYS A 566 47.36 20.83 4.83
CA LYS A 566 47.07 22.27 4.76
C LYS A 566 46.00 22.56 3.68
N GLY A 567 45.05 23.44 3.97
CA GLY A 567 44.12 24.01 3.01
C GLY A 567 43.14 24.97 3.69
N ASP A 568 43.40 26.26 3.55
CA ASP A 568 42.73 27.38 4.20
C ASP A 568 41.35 27.62 3.59
N THR A 569 40.26 27.61 4.38
CA THR A 569 38.97 28.25 4.05
C THR A 569 38.15 28.48 5.32
N MET A 570 37.88 29.76 5.60
CA MET A 570 37.08 30.28 6.71
C MET A 570 35.70 29.59 6.85
N LYS A 571 35.38 29.12 8.07
CA LYS A 571 34.02 28.82 8.53
C LYS A 571 33.62 29.84 9.60
N VAL A 572 32.54 30.57 9.35
CA VAL A 572 31.88 31.43 10.35
C VAL A 572 30.90 30.57 11.13
N SER A 573 31.09 30.45 12.44
CA SER A 573 30.17 29.86 13.40
C SER A 573 29.66 30.94 14.36
N VAL A 574 28.35 30.99 14.63
CA VAL A 574 27.78 31.84 15.69
C VAL A 574 26.85 31.01 16.57
N THR A 575 27.11 31.06 17.87
CA THR A 575 26.36 30.40 18.95
C THR A 575 25.17 31.26 19.41
N GLN A 576 24.11 30.60 19.86
CA GLN A 576 22.91 31.18 20.47
C GLN A 576 22.99 31.21 22.00
N GLN A 577 22.48 32.29 22.61
CA GLN A 577 21.96 32.39 23.99
C GLN A 577 20.92 33.54 23.98
N ALA A 578 19.80 33.56 24.70
CA ALA A 578 19.20 32.67 25.67
C ALA A 578 17.70 33.01 25.77
N SER A 579 16.85 32.08 26.23
CA SER A 579 16.06 32.22 27.47
C SER A 579 15.17 31.00 27.70
N SER A 580 15.13 30.60 28.96
CA SER A 580 14.74 29.32 29.53
C SER A 580 13.62 29.52 30.56
N GLU A 581 12.72 28.53 30.66
CA GLU A 581 12.16 27.90 31.89
C GLU A 581 10.96 27.02 31.44
N MET A 582 10.70 25.78 31.89
CA MET A 582 10.94 25.16 33.19
C MET A 582 11.06 23.60 33.07
N ALA A 583 12.13 23.09 33.70
CA ALA A 583 12.33 21.85 34.46
C ALA A 583 11.52 20.56 34.20
N GLN A 584 12.24 19.48 33.86
CA GLN A 584 12.05 18.15 34.47
C GLN A 584 13.28 17.79 35.30
N THR A 585 13.02 17.48 36.56
CA THR A 585 13.97 16.98 37.57
C THR A 585 14.37 15.54 37.28
N SER A 586 15.66 15.31 37.11
CA SER A 586 16.31 14.00 37.25
C SER A 586 16.84 13.87 38.68
N ASN A 587 16.52 12.77 39.35
CA ASN A 587 17.25 12.33 40.53
C ASN A 587 17.82 10.95 40.26
N SER A 588 19.15 10.89 40.25
CA SER A 588 19.97 9.70 40.29
C SER A 588 19.90 9.04 41.65
N ILE A 589 19.85 7.71 41.71
CA ILE A 589 20.31 6.94 42.87
C ILE A 589 21.15 5.76 42.36
N ASN A 590 22.43 5.78 42.74
CA ASN A 590 23.36 4.65 42.74
C ASN A 590 22.83 3.52 43.63
N ASN A 591 23.09 2.26 43.27
CA ASN A 591 23.66 1.30 44.23
C ASN A 591 24.27 0.06 43.56
N ASN A 592 25.38 -0.37 44.18
CA ASN A 592 26.23 -1.50 43.83
C ASN A 592 25.67 -2.84 44.32
N THR A 593 26.25 -3.91 43.75
CA THR A 593 26.38 -5.31 44.25
C THR A 593 25.12 -6.18 44.34
N THR A 594 25.03 -7.22 43.50
CA THR A 594 25.46 -8.60 43.83
C THR A 594 25.29 -9.50 42.61
N GLU A 595 26.32 -10.30 42.29
CA GLU A 595 26.22 -11.41 41.34
C GLU A 595 25.18 -12.42 41.82
N THR A 596 24.19 -12.71 40.97
CA THR A 596 23.56 -14.03 40.92
C THR A 596 22.97 -14.22 39.52
N LYS A 597 23.54 -15.21 38.81
CA LYS A 597 23.07 -15.86 37.58
C LYS A 597 21.63 -15.52 37.17
N ARG A 598 21.48 -14.69 36.14
CA ARG A 598 20.35 -14.75 35.20
C ARG A 598 20.88 -14.57 33.79
N ASP A 599 21.23 -15.70 33.18
CA ASP A 599 21.25 -15.79 31.72
C ASP A 599 19.83 -15.53 31.18
N THR A 600 19.78 -15.01 29.95
CA THR A 600 18.64 -15.02 29.00
C THR A 600 17.59 -13.90 29.11
N ALA A 601 17.89 -12.74 28.49
CA ALA A 601 17.02 -12.07 27.50
C ALA A 601 17.74 -10.82 26.94
N LEU A 602 18.03 -10.79 25.63
CA LEU A 602 18.62 -9.60 24.96
C LEU A 602 17.63 -8.43 24.84
N VAL A 603 16.34 -8.66 25.07
CA VAL A 603 15.26 -7.68 24.94
C VAL A 603 14.34 -7.76 26.17
N PRO A 604 14.02 -6.63 26.84
CA PRO A 604 13.19 -6.64 28.04
C PRO A 604 11.74 -7.09 27.76
N ASN A 605 11.20 -7.99 28.59
CA ASN A 605 9.78 -8.36 28.57
C ASN A 605 8.92 -7.23 29.17
N VAL A 606 7.75 -6.98 28.57
CA VAL A 606 6.82 -5.91 28.98
C VAL A 606 5.58 -6.53 29.62
N SER A 607 5.16 -5.99 30.78
CA SER A 607 3.98 -6.44 31.50
C SER A 607 2.74 -5.61 31.15
N ILE A 608 1.55 -6.12 31.49
CA ILE A 608 0.28 -5.41 31.29
C ILE A 608 0.24 -4.09 32.07
N ASP A 609 0.87 -4.03 33.24
CA ASP A 609 0.91 -2.82 34.06
C ASP A 609 1.82 -1.75 33.45
N ASP A 610 2.90 -2.15 32.77
CA ASP A 610 3.75 -1.23 32.01
C ASP A 610 2.97 -0.60 30.85
N LEU A 611 2.13 -1.39 30.15
CA LEU A 611 1.26 -0.89 29.08
C LEU A 611 0.22 0.12 29.60
N LYS A 612 -0.33 -0.09 30.80
CA LYS A 612 -1.27 0.86 31.43
C LYS A 612 -0.61 2.17 31.88
N GLN A 613 0.69 2.14 32.16
CA GLN A 613 1.47 3.33 32.52
C GLN A 613 1.89 4.15 31.29
N MET A 614 1.74 3.61 30.08
CA MET A 614 2.06 4.34 28.86
C MET A 614 1.19 5.60 28.71
N LYS A 615 1.85 6.70 28.32
CA LYS A 615 1.23 8.03 28.17
C LYS A 615 -0.01 8.03 27.29
N THR A 616 -0.06 7.15 26.28
CA THR A 616 -1.19 6.97 25.35
C THR A 616 -2.40 6.36 26.06
N TYR A 617 -2.22 5.29 26.83
CA TYR A 617 -3.28 4.68 27.64
C TYR A 617 -3.81 5.64 28.70
N LEU A 618 -2.93 6.34 29.43
CA LEU A 618 -3.34 7.33 30.43
C LEU A 618 -4.14 8.50 29.82
N LYS A 619 -3.82 8.92 28.59
CA LYS A 619 -4.61 9.92 27.85
C LYS A 619 -6.00 9.41 27.49
N LEU A 620 -6.12 8.15 27.07
CA LEU A 620 -7.41 7.51 26.80
C LEU A 620 -8.30 7.52 28.05
N ILE A 621 -7.77 7.09 29.20
CA ILE A 621 -8.50 7.10 30.47
C ILE A 621 -8.96 8.51 30.86
N LYS A 622 -8.08 9.52 30.72
CA LYS A 622 -8.45 10.93 30.98
C LYS A 622 -9.54 11.45 30.04
N LYS A 623 -9.52 11.03 28.77
CA LYS A 623 -10.55 11.38 27.77
C LYS A 623 -11.90 10.78 28.17
N GLN A 624 -11.92 9.48 28.47
CA GLN A 624 -13.12 8.75 28.89
C GLN A 624 -13.74 9.35 30.16
N GLN A 625 -12.92 9.74 31.14
CA GLN A 625 -13.41 10.42 32.35
C GLN A 625 -14.07 11.77 32.02
N LYS A 626 -13.52 12.53 31.05
CA LYS A 626 -14.10 13.82 30.62
C LYS A 626 -15.43 13.64 29.89
N GLU A 627 -15.54 12.60 29.07
CA GLU A 627 -16.78 12.23 28.36
C GLU A 627 -17.89 11.87 29.37
N LEU A 628 -17.60 10.98 30.33
CA LEU A 628 -18.56 10.57 31.35
C LEU A 628 -19.03 11.75 32.22
N ASN A 629 -18.10 12.63 32.62
CA ASN A 629 -18.44 13.83 33.38
C ASN A 629 -19.32 14.81 32.58
N THR A 630 -19.14 14.86 31.26
CA THR A 630 -19.94 15.72 30.37
C THR A 630 -21.34 15.15 30.20
N LEU A 631 -21.47 13.83 30.05
CA LEU A 631 -22.76 13.13 29.97
C LEU A 631 -23.56 13.32 31.27
N LYS A 632 -22.94 13.14 32.43
CA LYS A 632 -23.61 13.38 33.73
C LYS A 632 -24.10 14.82 33.90
N LYS A 633 -23.33 15.80 33.41
CA LYS A 633 -23.76 17.21 33.39
C LYS A 633 -24.95 17.45 32.45
N LYS A 634 -25.01 16.74 31.31
CA LYS A 634 -26.17 16.78 30.39
C LYS A 634 -27.40 16.19 31.09
N HIS A 635 -27.29 14.98 31.63
CA HIS A 635 -28.38 14.31 32.35
C HIS A 635 -28.95 15.14 33.49
N SER A 636 -28.09 15.80 34.28
CA SER A 636 -28.52 16.71 35.35
C SER A 636 -29.28 17.95 34.82
N LYS A 637 -28.89 18.49 33.67
CA LYS A 637 -29.62 19.61 33.05
C LYS A 637 -30.98 19.17 32.55
N ASP A 638 -31.07 17.99 31.94
CA ASP A 638 -32.31 17.44 31.39
C ASP A 638 -33.32 17.13 32.51
N GLN A 639 -32.86 16.53 33.62
CA GLN A 639 -33.66 16.35 34.84
C GLN A 639 -34.21 17.68 35.40
N ASN A 640 -33.34 18.69 35.53
CA ASN A 640 -33.75 20.01 36.02
C ASN A 640 -34.74 20.71 35.08
N ALA A 641 -34.58 20.54 33.76
CA ALA A 641 -35.49 21.12 32.77
C ALA A 641 -36.87 20.46 32.84
N MET A 642 -36.93 19.13 32.95
CA MET A 642 -38.18 18.39 33.09
C MET A 642 -38.90 18.76 34.39
N GLN A 643 -38.19 18.82 35.52
CA GLN A 643 -38.78 19.19 36.81
C GLN A 643 -39.40 20.61 36.77
N LYS A 644 -38.71 21.57 36.12
CA LYS A 644 -39.24 22.94 35.93
C LYS A 644 -40.48 22.95 35.02
N ALA A 645 -40.49 22.15 33.97
CA ALA A 645 -41.63 22.03 33.06
C ALA A 645 -42.86 21.42 33.78
N HIS A 646 -42.65 20.35 34.54
CA HIS A 646 -43.68 19.70 35.36
C HIS A 646 -44.26 20.68 36.40
N CYS A 647 -43.42 21.40 37.15
CA CYS A 647 -43.87 22.43 38.10
C CYS A 647 -44.71 23.51 37.41
N THR A 648 -44.21 24.06 36.30
CA THR A 648 -44.91 25.12 35.54
C THR A 648 -46.26 24.66 35.01
N GLN A 649 -46.37 23.39 34.60
CA GLN A 649 -47.62 22.82 34.11
C GLN A 649 -48.66 22.68 35.23
N VAL A 650 -48.25 22.23 36.42
CA VAL A 650 -49.11 22.15 37.60
C VAL A 650 -49.56 23.55 38.04
N ASP A 651 -48.64 24.51 38.11
CA ASP A 651 -48.95 25.90 38.51
C ASP A 651 -49.98 26.56 37.60
N LYS A 652 -49.85 26.35 36.27
CA LYS A 652 -50.82 26.85 35.28
C LYS A 652 -52.20 26.22 35.48
N MET A 653 -52.26 24.93 35.76
CA MET A 653 -53.53 24.22 36.01
C MET A 653 -54.22 24.73 37.28
N VAL A 654 -53.46 24.91 38.37
CA VAL A 654 -54.00 25.44 39.64
C VAL A 654 -54.51 26.87 39.44
N SER A 655 -53.74 27.72 38.76
CA SER A 655 -54.14 29.11 38.47
C SER A 655 -55.41 29.20 37.62
N LEU A 656 -55.58 28.30 36.63
CA LEU A 656 -56.80 28.26 35.81
C LEU A 656 -58.02 27.86 36.63
N HIS A 657 -57.91 26.83 37.47
CA HIS A 657 -59.00 26.41 38.34
C HIS A 657 -59.42 27.54 39.30
N GLU A 658 -58.46 28.25 39.90
CA GLU A 658 -58.74 29.36 40.81
C GLU A 658 -59.46 30.52 40.10
N LYS A 659 -59.08 30.82 38.85
CA LYS A 659 -59.77 31.81 38.01
C LYS A 659 -61.21 31.41 37.67
N GLU A 660 -61.44 30.14 37.34
CA GLU A 660 -62.79 29.62 37.03
C GLU A 660 -63.68 29.62 38.28
N LYS A 661 -63.15 29.17 39.41
CA LYS A 661 -63.83 29.21 40.72
C LYS A 661 -64.23 30.63 41.11
N THR A 662 -63.28 31.58 41.09
CA THR A 662 -63.57 32.98 41.43
C THR A 662 -64.56 33.65 40.47
N THR A 663 -64.63 33.18 39.21
CA THR A 663 -65.62 33.67 38.24
C THR A 663 -67.02 33.19 38.59
N LEU A 664 -67.18 31.91 38.96
CA LEU A 664 -68.46 31.35 39.42
C LEU A 664 -68.95 32.04 40.71
N GLU A 665 -68.06 32.27 41.67
CA GLU A 665 -68.36 32.99 42.92
C GLU A 665 -68.82 34.44 42.66
N LYS A 666 -68.13 35.18 41.79
CA LYS A 666 -68.52 36.55 41.41
C LYS A 666 -69.86 36.61 40.67
N LEU A 667 -70.18 35.62 39.84
CA LEU A 667 -71.46 35.54 39.15
C LEU A 667 -72.61 35.30 40.14
N LEU A 668 -72.39 34.45 41.13
CA LEU A 668 -73.33 34.21 42.22
C LEU A 668 -73.55 35.47 43.07
N GLU A 669 -72.47 36.16 43.45
CA GLU A 669 -72.54 37.40 44.23
C GLU A 669 -73.35 38.49 43.52
N LYS A 670 -73.14 38.65 42.20
CA LYS A 670 -73.90 39.58 41.35
C LYS A 670 -75.38 39.20 41.27
N ALA A 671 -75.70 37.90 41.22
CA ALA A 671 -77.08 37.43 41.16
C ALA A 671 -77.83 37.64 42.48
N ILE A 672 -77.15 37.44 43.61
CA ILE A 672 -77.69 37.67 44.96
C ILE A 672 -78.03 39.16 45.15
N LYS A 673 -77.12 40.07 44.74
CA LYS A 673 -77.34 41.53 44.81
C LYS A 673 -78.56 42.02 44.00
N LYS A 674 -78.97 41.30 42.95
CA LYS A 674 -80.08 41.70 42.07
C LYS A 674 -81.46 41.16 42.48
N ARG A 675 -81.54 39.99 43.12
CA ARG A 675 -82.82 39.28 43.36
C ARG A 675 -83.20 39.12 44.84
N GLY A 676 -82.30 39.49 45.77
CA GLY A 676 -82.49 39.30 47.21
C GLY A 676 -82.19 37.86 47.65
N GLU A 677 -81.65 37.70 48.86
CA GLU A 677 -81.09 36.42 49.33
C GLU A 677 -82.08 35.25 49.37
N ASN A 678 -83.35 35.54 49.67
CA ASN A 678 -84.39 34.52 49.85
C ASN A 678 -84.90 33.93 48.51
N ASN A 679 -84.77 34.67 47.39
CA ASN A 679 -85.23 34.24 46.07
C ASN A 679 -84.11 33.57 45.22
N CYS A 680 -82.93 33.36 45.78
CA CYS A 680 -81.76 32.80 45.09
C CYS A 680 -81.22 31.50 45.71
N GLN A 681 -81.99 30.83 46.59
CA GLN A 681 -81.54 29.60 47.25
C GLN A 681 -81.23 28.47 46.25
N GLU A 682 -82.07 28.27 45.23
CA GLU A 682 -81.80 27.29 44.17
C GLU A 682 -80.55 27.62 43.37
N LEU A 683 -80.32 28.90 43.05
CA LEU A 683 -79.15 29.36 42.30
C LEU A 683 -77.85 29.27 43.11
N LYS A 684 -77.93 29.48 44.44
CA LYS A 684 -76.82 29.24 45.37
C LYS A 684 -76.43 27.77 45.36
N LYS A 685 -77.41 26.88 45.50
CA LYS A 685 -77.19 25.43 45.44
C LYS A 685 -76.63 24.97 44.09
N GLU A 686 -77.18 25.48 42.98
CA GLU A 686 -76.68 25.17 41.62
C GLU A 686 -75.23 25.64 41.40
N THR A 687 -74.84 26.79 41.96
CA THR A 687 -73.46 27.28 41.85
C THR A 687 -72.50 26.51 42.76
N GLU A 688 -72.95 26.12 43.95
CA GLU A 688 -72.22 25.25 44.87
C GLU A 688 -71.97 23.87 44.26
N ASP A 689 -72.99 23.27 43.63
CA ASP A 689 -72.88 22.02 42.88
C ASP A 689 -71.87 22.15 41.72
N LYS A 690 -71.91 23.26 40.96
CA LYS A 690 -70.94 23.55 39.89
C LYS A 690 -69.51 23.71 40.40
N ILE A 691 -69.29 24.39 41.54
CA ILE A 691 -67.97 24.52 42.17
C ILE A 691 -67.49 23.16 42.67
N GLN A 692 -68.38 22.34 43.22
CA GLN A 692 -68.06 20.99 43.68
C GLN A 692 -67.66 20.07 42.51
N THR A 693 -68.39 20.10 41.39
CA THR A 693 -68.03 19.38 40.17
C THR A 693 -66.68 19.87 39.61
N LEU A 694 -66.45 21.19 39.60
CA LEU A 694 -65.20 21.78 39.15
C LEU A 694 -64.00 21.33 40.02
N ALA A 695 -64.20 21.18 41.33
CA ALA A 695 -63.19 20.68 42.26
C ALA A 695 -62.91 19.17 42.07
N THR A 696 -63.96 18.36 41.82
CA THR A 696 -63.77 16.93 41.50
C THR A 696 -63.05 16.73 40.16
N ASP A 697 -63.36 17.54 39.15
CA ASP A 697 -62.71 17.50 37.84
C ASP A 697 -61.25 17.93 37.91
N GLN A 698 -60.93 18.97 38.68
CA GLN A 698 -59.53 19.37 38.92
C GLN A 698 -58.75 18.26 39.62
N LYS A 699 -59.34 17.61 40.64
CA LYS A 699 -58.71 16.50 41.35
C LYS A 699 -58.41 15.32 40.43
N ALA A 700 -59.32 14.99 39.50
CA ALA A 700 -59.09 13.97 38.48
C ALA A 700 -57.94 14.37 37.53
N LYS A 701 -57.97 15.60 36.99
CA LYS A 701 -56.92 16.12 36.08
C LYS A 701 -55.54 16.18 36.74
N VAL A 702 -55.44 16.55 38.02
CA VAL A 702 -54.18 16.56 38.78
C VAL A 702 -53.65 15.14 38.97
N LYS A 703 -54.53 14.16 39.25
CA LYS A 703 -54.14 12.75 39.36
C LYS A 703 -53.58 12.21 38.05
N ASP A 704 -54.22 12.51 36.92
CA ASP A 704 -53.79 12.07 35.60
C ASP A 704 -52.45 12.70 35.20
N ILE A 705 -52.28 14.01 35.45
CA ILE A 705 -50.99 14.69 35.21
C ILE A 705 -49.88 14.15 36.11
N THR A 706 -50.16 13.87 37.37
CA THR A 706 -49.15 13.30 38.29
C THR A 706 -48.70 11.92 37.81
N ALA A 707 -49.63 11.09 37.34
CA ALA A 707 -49.30 9.79 36.73
C ALA A 707 -48.45 9.95 35.45
N GLN A 708 -48.80 10.91 34.60
CA GLN A 708 -48.05 11.23 33.38
C GLN A 708 -46.63 11.74 33.69
N HIS A 709 -46.48 12.67 34.65
CA HIS A 709 -45.18 13.18 35.11
C HIS A 709 -44.31 12.07 35.70
N THR A 710 -44.91 11.17 36.48
CA THR A 710 -44.20 10.01 37.05
C THR A 710 -43.68 9.07 35.96
N LYS A 711 -44.49 8.84 34.92
CA LYS A 711 -44.10 8.02 33.76
C LYS A 711 -42.96 8.67 32.96
N GLU A 712 -43.11 9.94 32.60
CA GLU A 712 -42.08 10.70 31.87
C GLU A 712 -40.76 10.76 32.63
N TRP A 713 -40.81 10.96 33.96
CA TRP A 713 -39.62 10.95 34.81
C TRP A 713 -38.95 9.58 34.83
N SER A 714 -39.72 8.51 34.97
CA SER A 714 -39.19 7.13 35.00
C SER A 714 -38.55 6.75 33.66
N GLU A 715 -39.17 7.12 32.53
CA GLU A 715 -38.63 6.92 31.19
C GLU A 715 -37.32 7.69 30.98
N LEU A 716 -37.24 8.95 31.45
CA LEU A 716 -36.01 9.75 31.38
C LEU A 716 -34.87 9.13 32.19
N ILE A 717 -35.14 8.70 33.42
CA ILE A 717 -34.12 8.06 34.28
C ILE A 717 -33.64 6.73 33.67
N SER A 718 -34.56 5.94 33.13
CA SER A 718 -34.23 4.69 32.42
C SER A 718 -33.35 4.96 31.19
N SER A 719 -33.69 5.97 30.38
CA SER A 719 -32.91 6.38 29.21
C SER A 719 -31.52 6.88 29.61
N HIS A 720 -31.38 7.74 30.61
CA HIS A 720 -30.08 8.20 31.11
C HIS A 720 -29.21 7.05 31.63
N SER A 721 -29.80 6.10 32.37
CA SER A 721 -29.10 4.91 32.87
C SER A 721 -28.59 4.05 31.71
N SER A 722 -29.41 3.84 30.67
CA SER A 722 -29.02 3.12 29.46
C SER A 722 -27.87 3.80 28.72
N GLU A 723 -27.96 5.13 28.51
CA GLU A 723 -26.90 5.91 27.85
C GLU A 723 -25.58 5.88 28.63
N GLU A 724 -25.62 5.99 29.97
CA GLU A 724 -24.41 5.92 30.81
C GLU A 724 -23.78 4.53 30.74
N GLN A 725 -24.59 3.47 30.68
CA GLN A 725 -24.11 2.10 30.58
C GLN A 725 -23.50 1.79 29.21
N GLU A 726 -24.13 2.23 28.12
CA GLU A 726 -23.60 2.07 26.75
C GLU A 726 -22.25 2.78 26.58
N MET A 727 -22.11 3.97 27.18
CA MET A 727 -20.85 4.71 27.18
C MET A 727 -19.75 3.96 27.95
N LYS A 728 -20.07 3.37 29.11
CA LYS A 728 -19.12 2.56 29.88
C LYS A 728 -18.72 1.27 29.15
N ASP A 729 -19.68 0.57 28.54
CA ASP A 729 -19.45 -0.63 27.72
C ASP A 729 -18.48 -0.30 26.56
N THR A 730 -18.71 0.84 25.89
CA THR A 730 -17.82 1.36 24.83
C THR A 730 -16.43 1.69 25.36
N HIS A 731 -16.32 2.34 26.53
CA HIS A 731 -15.04 2.72 27.14
C HIS A 731 -14.18 1.49 27.49
N VAL A 732 -14.77 0.45 28.07
CA VAL A 732 -14.06 -0.79 28.41
C VAL A 732 -13.56 -1.51 27.15
N THR A 733 -14.39 -1.58 26.11
CA THR A 733 -14.00 -2.17 24.82
C THR A 733 -12.81 -1.41 24.20
N GLN A 734 -12.87 -0.08 24.21
CA GLN A 734 -11.75 0.77 23.74
C GLN A 734 -10.48 0.59 24.57
N GLN A 735 -10.58 0.40 25.89
CA GLN A 735 -9.41 0.13 26.75
C GLN A 735 -8.74 -1.21 26.38
N CYS A 736 -9.53 -2.28 26.20
CA CYS A 736 -9.04 -3.59 25.79
C CYS A 736 -8.33 -3.53 24.41
N GLU A 737 -8.97 -2.89 23.42
CA GLU A 737 -8.38 -2.72 22.09
C GLU A 737 -7.11 -1.88 22.11
N HIS A 738 -7.07 -0.81 22.92
CA HIS A 738 -5.90 0.04 23.01
C HIS A 738 -4.71 -0.69 23.66
N LEU A 739 -4.94 -1.51 24.68
CA LEU A 739 -3.89 -2.35 25.27
C LEU A 739 -3.34 -3.36 24.26
N LYS A 740 -4.19 -3.99 23.44
CA LYS A 740 -3.75 -4.89 22.36
C LYS A 740 -2.86 -4.15 21.36
N LYS A 741 -3.29 -2.97 20.90
CA LYS A 741 -2.51 -2.13 19.98
C LYS A 741 -1.14 -1.75 20.57
N LEU A 742 -1.10 -1.33 21.84
CA LEU A 742 0.17 -0.99 22.50
C LEU A 742 1.10 -2.20 22.63
N LEU A 743 0.55 -3.38 22.96
CA LEU A 743 1.34 -4.61 23.01
C LEU A 743 1.93 -4.94 21.63
N THR A 744 1.12 -4.90 20.56
CA THR A 744 1.60 -5.16 19.19
C THR A 744 2.72 -4.18 18.80
N THR A 745 2.57 -2.88 19.07
CA THR A 745 3.63 -1.89 18.78
C THR A 745 4.91 -2.17 19.56
N VAL A 746 4.82 -2.58 20.83
CA VAL A 746 5.99 -2.97 21.63
C VAL A 746 6.65 -4.21 21.04
N GLN A 747 5.87 -5.23 20.67
CA GLN A 747 6.38 -6.47 20.07
C GLN A 747 7.10 -6.21 18.74
N GLU A 748 6.54 -5.34 17.89
CA GLU A 748 7.20 -4.88 16.66
C GLU A 748 8.54 -4.21 16.94
N GLN A 749 8.60 -3.31 17.95
CA GLN A 749 9.86 -2.67 18.36
C GLN A 749 10.90 -3.67 18.86
N GLN A 750 10.49 -4.66 19.65
CA GLN A 750 11.36 -5.73 20.13
C GLN A 750 11.93 -6.57 18.97
N THR A 751 11.09 -6.92 18.00
CA THR A 751 11.49 -7.68 16.80
C THR A 751 12.47 -6.90 15.93
N VAL A 752 12.22 -5.59 15.71
CA VAL A 752 13.14 -4.72 14.97
C VAL A 752 14.48 -4.59 15.71
N GLN A 753 14.44 -4.39 17.03
CA GLN A 753 15.65 -4.29 17.84
C GLN A 753 16.50 -5.55 17.78
N LEU A 754 15.88 -6.74 17.85
CA LEU A 754 16.60 -8.01 17.75
C LEU A 754 17.22 -8.21 16.36
N LYS A 755 16.50 -7.86 15.28
CA LYS A 755 17.02 -7.89 13.90
C LYS A 755 18.24 -6.98 13.71
N VAL A 756 18.24 -5.77 14.28
CA VAL A 756 19.39 -4.86 14.25
C VAL A 756 20.59 -5.45 14.98
N ILE A 757 20.37 -6.14 16.11
CA ILE A 757 21.43 -6.85 16.84
C ILE A 757 22.01 -7.99 15.98
N HIS A 758 21.15 -8.79 15.33
CA HIS A 758 21.55 -9.87 14.43
C HIS A 758 22.36 -9.37 13.23
N GLU A 759 21.96 -8.25 12.64
CA GLU A 759 22.68 -7.61 11.55
C GLU A 759 24.07 -7.13 12.01
N ARG A 760 24.15 -6.49 13.18
CA ARG A 760 25.43 -6.04 13.76
C ARG A 760 26.37 -7.22 14.02
N GLN A 761 25.88 -8.30 14.62
CA GLN A 761 26.67 -9.52 14.87
C GLN A 761 27.13 -10.17 13.56
N SER A 762 26.30 -10.16 12.52
CA SER A 762 26.67 -10.67 11.19
C SER A 762 27.77 -9.84 10.52
N LYS A 763 27.69 -8.50 10.64
CA LYS A 763 28.73 -7.58 10.14
C LYS A 763 30.05 -7.77 10.90
N GLU A 764 29.99 -7.89 12.21
CA GLU A 764 31.17 -8.13 13.06
C GLU A 764 31.84 -9.48 12.75
N MET A 765 31.05 -10.54 12.56
CA MET A 765 31.56 -11.86 12.15
C MET A 765 32.27 -11.80 10.79
N ARG A 766 31.68 -11.16 9.76
CA ARG A 766 32.34 -10.98 8.45
C ARG A 766 33.63 -10.18 8.56
N ALA A 767 33.65 -9.12 9.37
CA ALA A 767 34.86 -8.33 9.62
C ALA A 767 35.96 -9.16 10.29
N ASN A 768 35.60 -10.03 11.25
CA ASN A 768 36.52 -10.95 11.90
C ASN A 768 37.06 -12.01 10.93
N GLN A 769 36.22 -12.56 10.05
CA GLN A 769 36.65 -13.50 9.01
C GLN A 769 37.65 -12.86 8.04
N ALA A 770 37.39 -11.62 7.60
CA ALA A 770 38.32 -10.86 6.76
C ALA A 770 39.65 -10.59 7.48
N LYS A 771 39.60 -10.20 8.76
CA LYS A 771 40.80 -9.97 9.58
C LYS A 771 41.64 -11.24 9.75
N MET A 772 41.02 -12.37 10.10
CA MET A 772 41.71 -13.65 10.24
C MET A 772 42.31 -14.12 8.91
N SER A 773 41.61 -13.94 7.78
CA SER A 773 42.14 -14.26 6.46
C SER A 773 43.39 -13.43 6.11
N MET A 774 43.36 -12.12 6.41
CA MET A 774 44.51 -11.23 6.23
C MET A 774 45.70 -11.60 7.14
N GLU A 775 45.45 -11.94 8.41
CA GLU A 775 46.49 -12.35 9.36
C GLU A 775 47.12 -13.69 8.97
N ASN A 776 46.31 -14.67 8.55
CA ASN A 776 46.81 -15.97 8.10
C ASN A 776 47.62 -15.85 6.79
N SER A 777 47.22 -14.98 5.87
CA SER A 777 47.99 -14.67 4.64
C SER A 777 49.34 -14.01 4.97
N LYS A 778 49.36 -13.06 5.92
CA LYS A 778 50.59 -12.44 6.42
C LYS A 778 51.52 -13.47 7.08
N ALA A 779 50.97 -14.39 7.88
CA ALA A 779 51.76 -15.43 8.55
C ALA A 779 52.48 -16.35 7.54
N ILE A 780 51.82 -16.77 6.45
CA ILE A 780 52.45 -17.58 5.40
C ILE A 780 53.53 -16.78 4.64
N SER A 781 53.32 -15.48 4.42
CA SER A 781 54.31 -14.63 3.73
C SER A 781 55.59 -14.40 4.55
N GLN A 782 55.49 -14.45 5.88
CA GLN A 782 56.59 -14.20 6.82
C GLN A 782 57.30 -15.49 7.27
N ASP A 783 56.79 -16.66 6.89
CA ASP A 783 57.37 -17.95 7.24
C ASP A 783 58.65 -18.22 6.42
N LYS A 784 59.80 -18.06 7.08
CA LYS A 784 61.15 -18.25 6.51
C LYS A 784 61.50 -19.71 6.21
N THR A 785 60.68 -20.67 6.65
CA THR A 785 60.91 -22.10 6.41
C THR A 785 60.50 -22.57 5.02
N ILE A 786 59.66 -21.79 4.32
CA ILE A 786 59.16 -22.09 2.98
C ILE A 786 60.21 -21.66 1.94
N LYS A 787 60.92 -22.63 1.37
CA LYS A 787 62.08 -22.38 0.50
C LYS A 787 61.74 -22.29 -1.00
N ASN A 788 60.57 -22.80 -1.43
CA ASN A 788 60.20 -22.85 -2.84
C ASN A 788 58.77 -22.34 -3.12
N LYS A 789 58.55 -21.75 -4.31
CA LYS A 789 57.28 -21.11 -4.71
C LYS A 789 56.09 -22.08 -4.71
N ALA A 790 56.31 -23.30 -5.19
CA ALA A 790 55.28 -24.35 -5.23
C ALA A 790 54.81 -24.77 -3.82
N GLU A 791 55.70 -24.78 -2.83
CA GLU A 791 55.37 -25.11 -1.44
C GLU A 791 54.55 -23.99 -0.78
N ARG A 792 54.86 -22.74 -1.10
CA ARG A 792 54.06 -21.58 -0.67
C ARG A 792 52.64 -21.63 -1.23
N GLU A 793 52.49 -21.89 -2.53
CA GLU A 793 51.19 -22.00 -3.18
C GLU A 793 50.37 -23.18 -2.65
N ARG A 794 51.01 -24.31 -2.33
CA ARG A 794 50.36 -25.45 -1.68
C ARG A 794 49.83 -25.09 -0.29
N ARG A 795 50.64 -24.46 0.57
CA ARG A 795 50.20 -24.03 1.91
C ARG A 795 49.10 -22.97 1.87
N VAL A 796 49.12 -22.06 0.89
CA VAL A 796 48.03 -21.08 0.69
C VAL A 796 46.73 -21.79 0.31
N ARG A 797 46.78 -22.79 -0.58
CA ARG A 797 45.60 -23.58 -0.96
C ARG A 797 45.03 -24.38 0.21
N GLU A 798 45.87 -25.05 0.99
CA GLU A 798 45.46 -25.79 2.18
C GLU A 798 44.84 -24.88 3.25
N LEU A 799 45.45 -23.70 3.49
CA LEU A 799 44.93 -22.71 4.43
C LEU A 799 43.59 -22.11 3.95
N ASN A 800 43.47 -21.77 2.67
CA ASN A 800 42.22 -21.24 2.10
C ASN A 800 41.10 -22.28 2.22
N SER A 801 41.38 -23.55 1.92
CA SER A 801 40.42 -24.65 2.12
C SER A 801 40.00 -24.77 3.60
N SER A 802 40.96 -24.70 4.53
CA SER A 802 40.68 -24.75 5.98
C SER A 802 39.85 -23.54 6.47
N ASN A 803 40.17 -22.33 6.00
CA ASN A 803 39.44 -21.11 6.35
C ASN A 803 38.01 -21.14 5.80
N THR A 804 37.80 -21.59 4.56
CA THR A 804 36.47 -21.74 3.98
C THR A 804 35.59 -22.66 4.82
N LYS A 805 36.11 -23.82 5.25
CA LYS A 805 35.36 -24.73 6.13
C LYS A 805 34.99 -24.08 7.47
N LYS A 806 35.97 -23.43 8.14
CA LYS A 806 35.73 -22.75 9.42
C LYS A 806 34.72 -21.60 9.30
N PHE A 807 34.78 -20.83 8.22
CA PHE A 807 33.87 -19.71 7.98
C PHE A 807 32.43 -20.18 7.71
N LEU A 808 32.28 -21.29 7.00
CA LEU A 808 30.98 -21.92 6.77
C LEU A 808 30.37 -22.45 8.09
N ASP A 809 31.16 -23.15 8.90
CA ASP A 809 30.72 -23.67 10.20
C ASP A 809 30.33 -22.54 11.17
N GLU A 810 31.11 -21.46 11.20
CA GLU A 810 30.82 -20.27 12.02
C GLU A 810 29.54 -19.55 11.56
N ARG A 811 29.34 -19.43 10.23
CA ARG A 811 28.11 -18.84 9.65
C ARG A 811 26.89 -19.69 9.96
N LYS A 812 27.01 -21.02 9.85
CA LYS A 812 25.94 -21.98 10.20
C LYS A 812 25.59 -21.90 11.69
N ARG A 813 26.60 -21.79 12.56
CA ARG A 813 26.41 -21.64 14.02
C ARG A 813 25.73 -20.33 14.39
N LEU A 814 26.12 -19.22 13.76
CA LEU A 814 25.51 -17.91 14.00
C LEU A 814 24.06 -17.86 13.50
N ALA A 815 23.78 -18.44 12.33
CA ALA A 815 22.43 -18.55 11.78
C ALA A 815 21.52 -19.38 12.70
N MET A 816 21.98 -20.54 13.17
CA MET A 816 21.21 -21.34 14.15
C MET A 816 20.98 -20.59 15.47
N LYS A 817 21.92 -19.75 15.90
CA LYS A 817 21.75 -18.92 17.10
C LYS A 817 20.69 -17.84 16.88
N HIS A 818 20.74 -17.12 15.75
CA HIS A 818 19.74 -16.11 15.40
C HIS A 818 18.34 -16.70 15.29
N GLN A 819 18.23 -17.88 14.69
CA GLN A 819 16.98 -18.62 14.57
C GLN A 819 16.39 -18.96 15.96
N LYS A 820 17.19 -19.52 16.87
CA LYS A 820 16.74 -19.82 18.25
C LYS A 820 16.35 -18.58 19.04
N GLU A 821 17.06 -17.46 18.87
CA GLU A 821 16.72 -16.20 19.53
C GLU A 821 15.41 -15.60 19.01
N MET A 822 15.14 -15.71 17.70
CA MET A 822 13.88 -15.30 17.08
C MET A 822 12.71 -16.16 17.55
N GLU A 823 12.85 -17.48 17.51
CA GLU A 823 11.82 -18.43 17.97
C GLU A 823 11.47 -18.21 19.46
N GLN A 824 12.48 -17.96 20.29
CA GLN A 824 12.27 -17.67 21.71
C GLN A 824 11.55 -16.32 21.92
N LEU A 825 11.86 -15.30 21.13
CA LEU A 825 11.16 -14.02 21.18
C LEU A 825 9.70 -14.17 20.75
N GLU A 826 9.43 -14.86 19.64
CA GLU A 826 8.08 -15.11 19.13
C GLU A 826 7.24 -15.92 20.13
N LYS A 827 7.84 -16.93 20.79
CA LYS A 827 7.18 -17.67 21.87
C LYS A 827 6.80 -16.75 23.03
N ASN A 828 7.73 -15.90 23.48
CA ASN A 828 7.46 -14.94 24.55
C ASN A 828 6.36 -13.93 24.17
N GLN A 829 6.35 -13.46 22.92
CA GLN A 829 5.33 -12.54 22.40
C GLN A 829 3.95 -13.20 22.36
N ARG A 830 3.88 -14.48 21.96
CA ARG A 830 2.64 -15.27 21.98
C ARG A 830 2.10 -15.45 23.39
N GLU A 831 2.97 -15.78 24.36
CA GLU A 831 2.59 -15.91 25.77
C GLU A 831 2.12 -14.57 26.37
N GLN A 832 2.72 -13.43 25.98
CA GLN A 832 2.27 -12.10 26.40
C GLN A 832 0.89 -11.76 25.84
N LEU A 833 0.64 -12.09 24.57
CA LEU A 833 -0.65 -11.86 23.92
C LEU A 833 -1.75 -12.69 24.59
N GLU A 834 -1.48 -13.98 24.85
CA GLU A 834 -2.44 -14.86 25.52
C GLU A 834 -2.78 -14.37 26.94
N LYS A 835 -1.78 -13.89 27.69
CA LYS A 835 -2.00 -13.27 29.02
C LYS A 835 -2.85 -12.00 28.93
N LEU A 836 -2.61 -11.16 27.92
CA LEU A 836 -3.40 -9.95 27.71
C LEU A 836 -4.83 -10.27 27.27
N ASP A 837 -5.03 -11.28 26.43
CA ASP A 837 -6.35 -11.73 26.01
C ASP A 837 -7.16 -12.27 27.19
N LYS A 838 -6.56 -13.13 28.03
CA LYS A 838 -7.18 -13.59 29.27
C LYS A 838 -7.53 -12.44 30.22
N HIS A 839 -6.65 -11.45 30.36
CA HIS A 839 -6.91 -10.25 31.17
C HIS A 839 -8.08 -9.42 30.61
N ASN A 840 -8.11 -9.19 29.30
CA ASN A 840 -9.18 -8.43 28.63
C ASN A 840 -10.52 -9.17 28.71
N GLU A 841 -10.52 -10.50 28.57
CA GLU A 841 -11.71 -11.32 28.69
C GLU A 841 -12.29 -11.29 30.11
N GLN A 842 -11.42 -11.32 31.14
CA GLN A 842 -11.83 -11.14 32.54
C GLN A 842 -12.37 -9.73 32.81
N LEU A 843 -11.75 -8.69 32.22
CA LEU A 843 -12.21 -7.30 32.34
C LEU A 843 -13.62 -7.13 31.75
N LEU A 844 -13.86 -7.68 30.56
CA LEU A 844 -15.17 -7.65 29.91
C LEU A 844 -16.21 -8.46 30.68
N LYS A 845 -15.87 -9.68 31.14
CA LYS A 845 -16.76 -10.52 31.95
C LYS A 845 -17.16 -9.84 33.26
N SER A 846 -16.22 -9.21 33.98
CA SER A 846 -16.51 -8.47 35.22
C SER A 846 -17.38 -7.23 34.97
N HIS A 847 -17.18 -6.52 33.86
CA HIS A 847 -18.03 -5.39 33.48
C HIS A 847 -19.46 -5.83 33.13
N HIS A 848 -19.61 -6.91 32.36
CA HIS A 848 -20.92 -7.47 32.01
C HIS A 848 -21.64 -8.11 33.22
N ALA A 849 -20.92 -8.69 34.17
CA ALA A 849 -21.51 -9.18 35.42
C ALA A 849 -22.09 -8.03 36.25
N ASN A 850 -21.39 -6.89 36.34
CA ASN A 850 -21.90 -5.67 36.99
C ASN A 850 -23.17 -5.11 36.31
N LYS A 851 -23.31 -5.29 34.99
CA LYS A 851 -24.52 -4.93 34.22
C LYS A 851 -25.75 -5.75 34.62
N GLN A 852 -25.59 -7.05 34.91
CA GLN A 852 -26.70 -7.91 35.34
C GLN A 852 -27.18 -7.60 36.76
N VAL A 853 -26.26 -7.22 37.67
CA VAL A 853 -26.60 -6.87 39.06
C VAL A 853 -27.32 -5.52 39.15
N GLN A 854 -26.98 -4.53 38.31
CA GLN A 854 -27.69 -3.24 38.28
C GLN A 854 -29.07 -3.31 37.59
N GLY A 855 -29.27 -4.25 36.67
CA GLY A 855 -30.55 -4.44 35.98
C GLY A 855 -31.66 -5.11 36.82
N GLN A 856 -31.31 -5.82 37.89
CA GLN A 856 -32.28 -6.50 38.77
C GLN A 856 -32.79 -5.65 39.94
N GLY A 857 -32.19 -4.48 40.21
CA GLY A 857 -32.54 -3.64 41.37
C GLY A 857 -33.78 -2.76 41.24
N HIS A 858 -34.49 -2.79 40.10
CA HIS A 858 -35.63 -1.88 39.85
C HIS A 858 -36.97 -2.56 39.54
N THR A 859 -37.05 -3.90 39.60
CA THR A 859 -38.30 -4.63 39.27
C THR A 859 -38.96 -5.34 40.45
N ALA A 860 -38.50 -5.13 41.68
CA ALA A 860 -39.14 -5.68 42.88
C ALA A 860 -39.23 -4.59 43.95
N ASP A 861 -40.35 -3.87 43.97
CA ASP A 861 -41.06 -3.41 45.17
C ASP A 861 -42.41 -2.82 44.72
N GLY A 862 -43.26 -3.73 44.25
CA GLY A 862 -44.70 -3.53 44.19
C GLY A 862 -45.33 -4.25 45.37
N GLU A 863 -45.09 -3.79 46.60
CA GLU A 863 -45.87 -4.20 47.77
C GLU A 863 -46.28 -3.01 48.63
N VAL A 864 -47.52 -3.11 49.09
CA VAL A 864 -48.29 -2.11 49.83
C VAL A 864 -47.70 -1.91 51.22
N GLY A 865 -47.31 -0.67 51.55
CA GLY A 865 -46.98 -0.24 52.90
C GLY A 865 -47.42 1.20 53.14
N GLY A 866 -48.50 1.40 53.91
CA GLY A 866 -48.88 2.71 54.41
C GLY A 866 -47.97 3.15 55.57
N GLY A 867 -47.72 4.46 55.70
CA GLY A 867 -47.05 5.04 56.86
C GLY A 867 -46.31 6.34 56.57
N ASP A 868 -46.89 7.45 57.04
CA ASP A 868 -46.29 8.72 57.45
C ASP A 868 -45.32 9.46 56.52
N GLY A 869 -45.83 10.55 55.92
CA GLY A 869 -45.01 11.63 55.39
C GLY A 869 -44.44 12.51 56.52
N PRO A 870 -43.18 12.95 56.45
CA PRO A 870 -42.67 13.94 57.38
C PRO A 870 -43.03 15.36 56.90
N GLN A 871 -43.71 16.06 57.80
CA GLN A 871 -43.88 17.51 57.85
C GLN A 871 -42.54 18.28 57.86
N THR A 872 -42.65 19.55 57.49
CA THR A 872 -41.71 20.68 57.64
C THR A 872 -40.62 20.73 56.57
N CYS A 873 -40.47 21.83 55.83
CA CYS A 873 -39.85 23.05 56.34
C CYS A 873 -40.50 24.33 55.80
N HIS A 874 -40.84 25.22 56.73
CA HIS A 874 -41.23 26.61 56.51
C HIS A 874 -40.14 27.42 55.79
N GLY A 875 -40.53 28.19 54.78
CA GLY A 875 -39.81 29.38 54.36
C GLY A 875 -40.23 30.57 55.23
N GLY A 876 -39.32 31.02 56.10
CA GLY A 876 -39.39 32.29 56.80
C GLY A 876 -38.42 33.28 56.18
N LEU A 877 -38.94 34.44 55.77
CA LEU A 877 -38.19 35.64 55.37
C LEU A 877 -37.27 36.12 56.50
N SER A 878 -36.04 36.52 56.19
CA SER A 878 -35.45 37.80 56.63
C SER A 878 -34.01 37.99 56.11
N ASN A 879 -33.79 39.16 55.51
CA ASN A 879 -32.55 39.84 55.10
C ASN A 879 -31.67 39.24 53.99
#